data_AF-A0A2P8QIC2-F1
#
_entry.id   AF-A0A2P8QIC2-F1
#
_cell.length_a   1.000
_cell.length_b   1.000
_cell.length_c   1.000
_cell.angle_alpha   90.00
_cell.angle_beta   90.00
_cell.angle_gamma   90.00
#
_symmetry.space_group_name_H-M   'P 1'
#
loop_
_entity.id
_entity.type
_entity.pdbx_description
1 polymer ?
#
loop_
_entity_poly.entity_id
_entity_poly.type
_entity_poly.pdbx_seq_one_letter_code
_entity_poly.pdbx_strand_id
1 'polypeptide(L)'
;MNQMTDTNQIRILISALASGVVLVQKSALMMALASRSEAVTIAAQFDSPRLKRELNLAKPNQTTKVSLELEFEANRVIYQSQEIGKIQILYKPPLPGELQARLSTESAIDRFLEYLQKLYQIVVLDESDRHVRVFIPNQQIPSFVELWQEFLQEIAFSAYGDTKHQLPGLVQTFIQMLNSVTLSGRGFSTLDVPILTNEQSNVLAAWYFAVVRDVGERQNNRQKQIYLLEKELAEFDLDDKTRRAKTKELQDKLAMQDKETLKYTEYFRKSFGRSLEEQNAALQELRQLETRLLQPSLTKVEQRKLQKQQGKLKETLIFSQGSTQQKLELFKQSEGDPFKFVRLDEQQNPDKFKQIYKIAKNFTKIATDQINSTRGDIFTQCIREMYRLLETEPNNSLPQPLLTEEPILGEMRSPGDDSKEFCYSCGIKLDPKNARWQVLRFMFERPSQRRQSASSEGRPHICASCSALAFASPLKVTDESIILQLKSLSGSTISELKIKDYLRMLTNKEMHLSAGRYLILSSERTNTGEIASQKMGQVQYALAKAASIFPVEVLADFEFWLITQGSQKILLANRHLILIKGLMDSYGQSIINADKDVNMTILGKRRPKPRKRPLQSIINADKDVNMTLGDAIRYIQQDLPYLADYILAKPTNYSNVVETEKNRKKYWEMIRESTMNKERQLWQKATLYEDVAALTGLTYAFAQSFKRIASECLSKEDAERELSKLIEKVEDGHAFFYFFCDYYKPFEEVNRTITKVQFYRNPDCSFIYDRLKELLAKIEVSISEREEIDKETQQARLNIFAEDITRVYDHFIHKKEYLAEKDWKNLTYNLKLSLYTRFPELLTKAKTKSEKK
;
A
#
# COMPACT_ATOMS: atom_id res chain seq x y z
N MET A 1 0.43 -18.87 34.48
CA MET A 1 -0.42 -18.65 33.29
C MET A 1 -0.95 -17.23 33.36
N ASN A 2 -0.61 -16.38 32.39
CA ASN A 2 -1.26 -15.06 32.27
C ASN A 2 -2.75 -15.28 32.04
N GLN A 3 -3.61 -14.50 32.71
CA GLN A 3 -5.06 -14.53 32.51
C GLN A 3 -5.37 -14.36 31.02
N MET A 4 -6.17 -15.27 30.48
CA MET A 4 -6.61 -15.25 29.08
C MET A 4 -7.64 -14.14 28.91
N THR A 5 -7.46 -13.29 27.90
CA THR A 5 -8.37 -12.16 27.65
C THR A 5 -9.78 -12.64 27.31
N ASP A 6 -10.81 -11.85 27.66
CA ASP A 6 -12.22 -12.14 27.36
C ASP A 6 -12.43 -12.45 25.86
N THR A 7 -11.78 -11.67 24.98
CA THR A 7 -11.83 -11.90 23.53
C THR A 7 -11.19 -13.23 23.10
N ASN A 8 -10.10 -13.67 23.75
CA ASN A 8 -9.50 -14.98 23.45
C ASN A 8 -10.42 -16.13 23.88
N GLN A 9 -11.19 -15.97 24.96
CA GLN A 9 -12.21 -16.95 25.34
C GLN A 9 -13.33 -17.02 24.29
N ILE A 10 -13.80 -15.86 23.81
CA ILE A 10 -14.80 -15.77 22.73
C ILE A 10 -14.30 -16.44 21.44
N ARG A 11 -13.02 -16.24 21.06
CA ARG A 11 -12.41 -16.90 19.89
C ARG A 11 -12.44 -18.41 19.99
N ILE A 12 -12.07 -18.96 21.15
CA ILE A 12 -12.10 -20.40 21.41
C ILE A 12 -13.53 -20.93 21.26
N LEU A 13 -14.50 -20.28 21.91
CA LEU A 13 -15.89 -20.73 21.89
C LEU A 13 -16.48 -20.70 20.48
N ILE A 14 -16.19 -19.66 19.70
CA ILE A 14 -16.64 -19.56 18.30
C ILE A 14 -15.97 -20.62 17.43
N SER A 15 -14.66 -20.86 17.62
CA SER A 15 -13.91 -21.92 16.93
C SER A 15 -14.50 -23.32 17.23
N ALA A 16 -14.79 -23.61 18.49
CA ALA A 16 -15.41 -24.85 18.93
C ALA A 16 -16.85 -25.01 18.40
N LEU A 17 -17.60 -23.92 18.27
CA LEU A 17 -18.93 -23.91 17.65
C LEU A 17 -18.86 -24.12 16.13
N ALA A 18 -17.89 -23.50 15.46
CA ALA A 18 -17.67 -23.62 14.02
C ALA A 18 -17.27 -25.03 13.61
N SER A 19 -16.42 -25.69 14.41
CA SER A 19 -16.02 -27.10 14.25
C SER A 19 -17.10 -28.11 14.69
N GLY A 20 -18.15 -27.65 15.37
CA GLY A 20 -19.24 -28.51 15.83
C GLY A 20 -18.90 -29.37 17.05
N VAL A 21 -17.81 -29.08 17.74
CA VAL A 21 -17.36 -29.83 18.94
C VAL A 21 -18.25 -29.53 20.14
N VAL A 22 -18.83 -28.33 20.25
CA VAL A 22 -19.73 -27.99 21.37
C VAL A 22 -21.08 -28.71 21.22
N LEU A 23 -21.34 -29.68 22.10
CA LEU A 23 -22.58 -30.48 22.11
C LEU A 23 -23.54 -30.03 23.22
N VAL A 24 -23.01 -29.55 24.34
CA VAL A 24 -23.77 -29.16 25.52
C VAL A 24 -24.17 -27.68 25.44
N GLN A 25 -25.45 -27.38 25.73
CA GLN A 25 -25.99 -26.02 25.82
C GLN A 25 -25.68 -25.09 24.62
N LYS A 26 -25.50 -25.66 23.42
CA LYS A 26 -25.14 -24.92 22.20
C LYS A 26 -26.03 -23.71 21.95
N SER A 27 -27.36 -23.86 22.07
CA SER A 27 -28.32 -22.76 21.88
C SER A 27 -28.13 -21.63 22.89
N ALA A 28 -27.84 -21.98 24.15
CA ALA A 28 -27.66 -21.03 25.23
C ALA A 28 -26.31 -20.28 25.09
N LEU A 29 -25.24 -20.98 24.72
CA LEU A 29 -23.94 -20.38 24.38
C LEU A 29 -24.07 -19.42 23.19
N MET A 30 -24.80 -19.81 22.14
CA MET A 30 -25.04 -18.96 20.97
C MET A 30 -25.76 -17.65 21.32
N MET A 31 -26.77 -17.70 22.20
CA MET A 31 -27.45 -16.49 22.68
C MET A 31 -26.54 -15.60 23.52
N ALA A 32 -25.69 -16.20 24.37
CA ALA A 32 -24.71 -15.46 25.15
C ALA A 32 -23.67 -14.77 24.26
N LEU A 33 -23.14 -15.46 23.26
CA LEU A 33 -22.19 -14.90 22.29
C LEU A 33 -22.83 -13.82 21.41
N ALA A 34 -24.10 -13.97 21.00
CA ALA A 34 -24.81 -12.95 20.21
C ALA A 34 -24.98 -11.62 20.96
N SER A 35 -24.90 -11.62 22.29
CA SER A 35 -24.89 -10.39 23.10
C SER A 35 -23.53 -9.65 23.10
N ARG A 36 -22.47 -10.28 22.59
CA ARG A 36 -21.13 -9.70 22.47
C ARG A 36 -20.94 -9.12 21.08
N SER A 37 -20.61 -7.82 21.00
CA SER A 37 -20.41 -7.11 19.73
C SER A 37 -19.31 -7.72 18.85
N GLU A 38 -18.32 -8.37 19.46
CA GLU A 38 -17.17 -8.98 18.80
C GLU A 38 -17.42 -10.37 18.20
N ALA A 39 -18.42 -11.09 18.69
CA ALA A 39 -18.63 -12.48 18.31
C ALA A 39 -18.98 -12.65 16.84
N VAL A 40 -19.82 -11.76 16.29
CA VAL A 40 -20.20 -11.80 14.87
C VAL A 40 -19.01 -11.52 13.96
N THR A 41 -18.12 -10.60 14.35
CA THR A 41 -16.89 -10.27 13.61
C THR A 41 -15.92 -11.45 13.62
N ILE A 42 -15.71 -12.08 14.77
CA ILE A 42 -14.85 -13.27 14.90
C ILE A 42 -15.42 -14.43 14.06
N ALA A 43 -16.73 -14.68 14.15
CA ALA A 43 -17.38 -15.76 13.41
C ALA A 43 -17.30 -15.59 11.88
N ALA A 44 -17.27 -14.36 11.38
CA ALA A 44 -17.15 -14.09 9.94
C ALA A 44 -15.84 -14.61 9.32
N GLN A 45 -14.82 -14.91 10.12
CA GLN A 45 -13.50 -15.32 9.65
C GLN A 45 -13.34 -16.82 9.42
N PHE A 46 -14.24 -17.62 9.99
CA PHE A 46 -14.20 -19.09 9.90
C PHE A 46 -14.84 -19.65 8.62
N ASP A 47 -15.17 -18.78 7.67
CA ASP A 47 -15.93 -19.14 6.46
C ASP A 47 -17.16 -20.03 6.75
N SER A 48 -17.87 -19.72 7.83
CA SER A 48 -19.10 -20.41 8.24
C SER A 48 -20.30 -19.47 8.14
N PRO A 49 -20.92 -19.35 6.93
CA PRO A 49 -22.13 -18.54 6.74
C PRO A 49 -23.26 -18.97 7.68
N ARG A 50 -23.33 -20.26 7.98
CA ARG A 50 -24.30 -20.83 8.91
C ARG A 50 -24.11 -20.27 10.33
N LEU A 51 -22.90 -20.35 10.89
CA LEU A 51 -22.63 -19.85 12.24
C LEU A 51 -22.88 -18.34 12.33
N LYS A 52 -22.42 -17.58 11.32
CA LYS A 52 -22.68 -16.14 11.23
C LYS A 52 -24.17 -15.83 11.22
N ARG A 53 -24.97 -16.58 10.44
CA ARG A 53 -26.43 -16.43 10.38
C ARG A 53 -27.08 -16.80 11.71
N GLU A 54 -26.68 -17.91 12.33
CA GLU A 54 -27.23 -18.35 13.62
C GLU A 54 -26.94 -17.32 14.73
N LEU A 55 -25.73 -16.73 14.78
CA LEU A 55 -25.40 -15.65 15.71
C LEU A 55 -26.23 -14.38 15.46
N ASN A 56 -26.43 -13.98 14.21
CA ASN A 56 -27.25 -12.81 13.87
C ASN A 56 -28.74 -13.00 14.18
N LEU A 57 -29.25 -14.23 14.10
CA LEU A 57 -30.64 -14.55 14.37
C LEU A 57 -30.92 -14.82 15.85
N ALA A 58 -29.90 -15.16 16.63
CA ALA A 58 -30.02 -15.33 18.06
C ALA A 58 -30.38 -13.97 18.71
N LYS A 59 -31.63 -13.86 19.19
CA LYS A 59 -32.07 -12.67 19.93
C LYS A 59 -31.28 -12.61 21.25
N PRO A 60 -30.58 -11.51 21.56
CA PRO A 60 -29.88 -11.37 22.83
C PRO A 60 -30.94 -11.36 23.95
N ASN A 61 -30.98 -12.44 24.74
CA ASN A 61 -31.95 -12.59 25.82
C ASN A 61 -31.22 -12.35 27.15
N GLN A 62 -31.48 -11.21 27.81
CA GLN A 62 -30.80 -10.77 29.04
C GLN A 62 -30.98 -11.75 30.23
N THR A 63 -31.87 -12.72 30.13
CA THR A 63 -32.19 -13.69 31.18
C THR A 63 -31.29 -14.94 31.20
N THR A 64 -30.55 -15.23 30.13
CA THR A 64 -29.73 -16.46 30.05
C THR A 64 -28.35 -16.23 30.67
N LYS A 65 -28.19 -16.50 31.97
CA LYS A 65 -26.88 -16.51 32.66
C LYS A 65 -26.09 -17.76 32.30
N VAL A 66 -25.58 -17.85 31.08
CA VAL A 66 -24.63 -18.88 30.66
C VAL A 66 -23.23 -18.32 30.83
N SER A 67 -22.38 -18.98 31.63
CA SER A 67 -20.98 -18.56 31.77
C SER A 67 -20.24 -18.78 30.45
N LEU A 68 -19.44 -17.80 30.04
CA LEU A 68 -18.49 -17.90 28.92
C LEU A 68 -17.09 -18.34 29.39
N GLU A 69 -16.93 -18.60 30.69
CA GLU A 69 -15.65 -18.97 31.28
C GLU A 69 -15.19 -20.34 30.78
N LEU A 70 -13.88 -20.42 30.54
CA LEU A 70 -13.19 -21.63 30.11
C LEU A 70 -12.33 -22.15 31.26
N GLU A 71 -12.35 -23.46 31.45
CA GLU A 71 -11.45 -24.17 32.36
C GLU A 71 -10.24 -24.67 31.58
N PHE A 72 -9.05 -24.57 32.17
CA PHE A 72 -7.79 -24.95 31.53
C PHE A 72 -7.07 -26.00 32.37
N GLU A 73 -6.93 -27.20 31.81
CA GLU A 73 -6.17 -28.30 32.42
C GLU A 73 -4.95 -28.61 31.55
N ALA A 74 -3.78 -28.13 31.99
CA ALA A 74 -2.55 -28.13 31.20
C ALA A 74 -2.76 -27.44 29.84
N ASN A 75 -2.76 -28.21 28.74
CA ASN A 75 -3.01 -27.70 27.39
C ASN A 75 -4.46 -27.91 26.93
N ARG A 76 -5.30 -28.59 27.70
CA ARG A 76 -6.70 -28.86 27.34
C ARG A 76 -7.57 -27.68 27.72
N VAL A 77 -8.59 -27.46 26.91
CA VAL A 77 -9.60 -26.42 27.14
C VAL A 77 -10.94 -27.09 27.33
N ILE A 78 -11.57 -26.81 28.46
CA ILE A 78 -12.82 -27.39 28.90
C ILE A 78 -13.86 -26.29 28.98
N TYR A 79 -15.04 -26.55 28.42
CA TYR A 79 -16.22 -25.69 28.55
C TYR A 79 -17.37 -26.54 29.09
N GLN A 80 -17.92 -26.14 30.24
CA GLN A 80 -19.01 -26.85 30.91
C GLN A 80 -18.78 -28.37 31.04
N SER A 81 -17.62 -28.75 31.57
CA SER A 81 -17.19 -30.15 31.75
C SER A 81 -17.01 -30.95 30.44
N GLN A 82 -17.05 -30.31 29.27
CA GLN A 82 -16.72 -30.90 27.98
C GLN A 82 -15.35 -30.43 27.50
N GLU A 83 -14.44 -31.35 27.16
CA GLU A 83 -13.19 -31.01 26.47
C GLU A 83 -13.50 -30.57 25.03
N ILE A 84 -13.29 -29.28 24.75
CA ILE A 84 -13.59 -28.67 23.45
C ILE A 84 -12.36 -28.55 22.54
N GLY A 85 -11.15 -28.75 23.07
CA GLY A 85 -9.91 -28.74 22.30
C GLY A 85 -8.66 -28.53 23.15
N LYS A 86 -7.57 -28.13 22.48
CA LYS A 86 -6.27 -27.88 23.11
C LYS A 86 -5.61 -26.60 22.64
N ILE A 87 -4.75 -26.03 23.47
CA ILE A 87 -3.86 -24.92 23.13
C ILE A 87 -2.48 -25.49 22.75
N GLN A 88 -1.95 -25.04 21.62
CA GLN A 88 -0.63 -25.41 21.11
C GLN A 88 0.21 -24.15 20.84
N ILE A 89 1.51 -24.22 21.14
CA ILE A 89 2.47 -23.20 20.72
C ILE A 89 3.16 -23.69 19.46
N LEU A 90 3.22 -22.83 18.44
CA LEU A 90 3.95 -23.04 17.20
C LEU A 90 5.09 -22.04 17.11
N TYR A 91 6.32 -22.53 16.93
CA TYR A 91 7.53 -21.74 16.85
C TYR A 91 7.80 -21.27 15.43
N LYS A 92 8.20 -20.00 15.29
CA LYS A 92 8.62 -19.37 14.05
C LYS A 92 10.14 -19.48 13.89
N PRO A 93 10.66 -19.60 12.66
CA PRO A 93 12.08 -19.41 12.42
C PRO A 93 12.49 -17.96 12.72
N PRO A 94 13.77 -17.69 13.01
CA PRO A 94 14.29 -16.33 13.02
C PRO A 94 13.91 -15.59 11.73
N LEU A 95 13.26 -14.44 11.86
CA LEU A 95 12.84 -13.66 10.70
C LEU A 95 14.07 -13.18 9.89
N PRO A 96 14.02 -13.23 8.55
CA PRO A 96 15.08 -12.68 7.70
C PRO A 96 15.37 -11.20 8.02
N GLY A 97 16.64 -10.82 7.97
CA GLY A 97 17.05 -9.42 8.09
C GLY A 97 16.76 -8.60 6.83
N GLU A 98 16.84 -9.24 5.67
CA GLU A 98 16.47 -8.65 4.39
C GLU A 98 14.95 -8.48 4.29
N LEU A 99 14.52 -7.28 3.92
CA LEU A 99 13.14 -6.83 4.03
C LEU A 99 12.16 -7.63 3.14
N GLN A 100 12.51 -7.89 1.88
CA GLN A 100 11.64 -8.63 0.97
C GLN A 100 11.45 -10.08 1.41
N ALA A 101 12.50 -10.73 1.88
CA ALA A 101 12.45 -12.06 2.47
C ALA A 101 11.59 -12.09 3.74
N ARG A 102 11.73 -11.08 4.60
CA ARG A 102 10.92 -10.94 5.81
C ARG A 102 9.44 -10.84 5.47
N LEU A 103 9.08 -9.93 4.56
CA LEU A 103 7.70 -9.76 4.10
C LEU A 103 7.14 -11.04 3.47
N SER A 104 7.95 -11.75 2.69
CA SER A 104 7.55 -13.02 2.06
C SER A 104 7.30 -14.12 3.11
N THR A 105 8.13 -14.17 4.15
CA THR A 105 8.01 -15.14 5.25
C THR A 105 6.77 -14.84 6.09
N GLU A 106 6.58 -13.59 6.51
CA GLU A 106 5.39 -13.19 7.29
C GLU A 106 4.10 -13.36 6.48
N SER A 107 4.10 -13.00 5.18
CA SER A 107 2.97 -13.23 4.28
C SER A 107 2.60 -14.71 4.16
N ALA A 108 3.60 -15.60 4.05
CA ALA A 108 3.37 -17.04 3.99
C ALA A 108 2.81 -17.60 5.31
N ILE A 109 3.32 -17.12 6.46
CA ILE A 109 2.78 -17.47 7.78
C ILE A 109 1.32 -17.02 7.92
N ASP A 110 1.03 -15.76 7.57
CA ASP A 110 -0.33 -15.20 7.65
C ASP A 110 -1.33 -16.00 6.79
N ARG A 111 -0.94 -16.35 5.56
CA ARG A 111 -1.77 -17.16 4.65
C ARG A 111 -1.97 -18.58 5.15
N PHE A 112 -0.94 -19.18 5.77
CA PHE A 112 -1.04 -20.51 6.35
C PHE A 112 -1.95 -20.51 7.58
N LEU A 113 -1.84 -19.51 8.46
CA LEU A 113 -2.75 -19.36 9.60
C LEU A 113 -4.21 -19.15 9.15
N GLU A 114 -4.43 -18.40 8.06
CA GLU A 114 -5.77 -18.26 7.47
C GLU A 114 -6.30 -19.60 6.90
N TYR A 115 -5.43 -20.38 6.24
CA TYR A 115 -5.76 -21.73 5.78
C TYR A 115 -6.20 -22.63 6.95
N LEU A 116 -5.42 -22.65 8.04
CA LEU A 116 -5.74 -23.40 9.25
C LEU A 116 -7.07 -22.94 9.89
N GLN A 117 -7.33 -21.64 9.89
CA GLN A 117 -8.56 -21.07 10.45
C GLN A 117 -9.80 -21.43 9.62
N LYS A 118 -9.71 -21.39 8.28
CA LYS A 118 -10.87 -21.63 7.43
C LYS A 118 -11.20 -23.11 7.26
N LEU A 119 -10.20 -23.96 7.05
CA LEU A 119 -10.44 -25.39 6.83
C LEU A 119 -10.57 -26.18 8.12
N TYR A 120 -9.75 -25.86 9.13
CA TYR A 120 -9.65 -26.63 10.37
C TYR A 120 -10.13 -25.86 11.61
N GLN A 121 -10.67 -24.65 11.45
CA GLN A 121 -11.18 -23.82 12.54
C GLN A 121 -10.15 -23.56 13.66
N ILE A 122 -8.85 -23.71 13.36
CA ILE A 122 -7.76 -23.45 14.30
C ILE A 122 -7.56 -21.93 14.38
N VAL A 123 -7.60 -21.36 15.57
CA VAL A 123 -7.49 -19.90 15.75
C VAL A 123 -6.23 -19.46 16.44
N VAL A 124 -5.71 -18.33 15.98
CA VAL A 124 -4.64 -17.60 16.67
C VAL A 124 -5.21 -16.91 17.90
N LEU A 125 -4.57 -17.16 19.04
CA LEU A 125 -4.86 -16.53 20.32
C LEU A 125 -3.91 -15.35 20.52
N ASP A 126 -2.61 -15.60 20.38
CA ASP A 126 -1.54 -14.63 20.57
C ASP A 126 -0.44 -14.85 19.52
N GLU A 127 0.21 -13.77 19.09
CA GLU A 127 1.32 -13.82 18.14
C GLU A 127 2.49 -12.94 18.62
N SER A 128 3.69 -13.51 18.66
CA SER A 128 4.94 -12.78 18.87
C SER A 128 5.85 -12.90 17.65
N ASP A 129 7.02 -12.25 17.70
CA ASP A 129 8.06 -12.39 16.68
C ASP A 129 8.68 -13.82 16.64
N ARG A 130 8.44 -14.64 17.67
CA ARG A 130 9.08 -15.97 17.83
C ARG A 130 8.10 -17.14 17.82
N HIS A 131 6.85 -16.93 18.17
CA HIS A 131 5.87 -18.00 18.26
C HIS A 131 4.45 -17.49 18.02
N VAL A 132 3.56 -18.42 17.70
CA VAL A 132 2.11 -18.24 17.60
C VAL A 132 1.46 -19.20 18.59
N ARG A 133 0.55 -18.70 19.41
CA ARG A 133 -0.28 -19.53 20.29
C ARG A 133 -1.61 -19.76 19.60
N VAL A 134 -1.98 -21.02 19.37
CA VAL A 134 -3.21 -21.39 18.67
C VAL A 134 -4.11 -22.26 19.54
N PHE A 135 -5.42 -22.16 19.32
CA PHE A 135 -6.40 -23.13 19.80
C PHE A 135 -6.79 -24.08 18.67
N ILE A 136 -6.74 -25.38 18.97
CA ILE A 136 -7.09 -26.47 18.07
C ILE A 136 -8.35 -27.14 18.63
N PRO A 137 -9.50 -27.07 17.94
CA PRO A 137 -10.70 -27.79 18.33
C PRO A 137 -10.45 -29.30 18.48
N ASN A 138 -11.25 -29.98 19.31
CA ASN A 138 -11.17 -31.42 19.50
C ASN A 138 -11.71 -32.18 18.26
N GLN A 139 -10.92 -32.15 17.19
CA GLN A 139 -11.17 -32.83 15.93
C GLN A 139 -9.87 -33.45 15.41
N GLN A 140 -9.99 -34.47 14.59
CA GLN A 140 -8.82 -35.10 13.97
C GLN A 140 -8.23 -34.17 12.91
N ILE A 141 -6.96 -33.82 13.07
CA ILE A 141 -6.20 -33.03 12.10
C ILE A 141 -4.93 -33.78 11.69
N PRO A 142 -4.45 -33.61 10.44
CA PRO A 142 -3.11 -34.03 10.04
C PRO A 142 -2.02 -33.31 10.86
N SER A 143 -0.78 -33.78 10.75
CA SER A 143 0.36 -33.09 11.35
C SER A 143 0.58 -31.70 10.72
N PHE A 144 1.16 -30.76 11.46
CA PHE A 144 1.47 -29.43 10.91
C PHE A 144 2.41 -29.47 9.70
N VAL A 145 3.24 -30.51 9.58
CA VAL A 145 4.12 -30.71 8.42
C VAL A 145 3.31 -31.08 7.19
N GLU A 146 2.36 -32.00 7.32
CA GLU A 146 1.44 -32.39 6.23
C GLU A 146 0.56 -31.21 5.83
N LEU A 147 -0.06 -30.52 6.81
CA LEU A 147 -0.87 -29.33 6.56
C LEU A 147 -0.10 -28.23 5.81
N TRP A 148 1.18 -28.05 6.12
CA TRP A 148 2.04 -27.11 5.42
C TRP A 148 2.30 -27.53 3.97
N GLN A 149 2.54 -28.81 3.72
CA GLN A 149 2.74 -29.34 2.37
C GLN A 149 1.48 -29.21 1.51
N GLU A 150 0.32 -29.58 2.06
CA GLU A 150 -1.00 -29.40 1.43
C GLU A 150 -1.25 -27.93 1.11
N PHE A 151 -1.04 -27.02 2.08
CA PHE A 151 -1.15 -25.59 1.86
C PHE A 151 -0.26 -25.11 0.70
N LEU A 152 0.99 -25.55 0.64
CA LEU A 152 1.89 -25.13 -0.43
C LEU A 152 1.42 -25.62 -1.80
N GLN A 153 1.00 -26.88 -1.90
CA GLN A 153 0.63 -27.52 -3.17
C GLN A 153 -0.74 -27.05 -3.68
N GLU A 154 -1.73 -27.04 -2.80
CA GLU A 154 -3.14 -26.82 -3.17
C GLU A 154 -3.53 -25.34 -3.12
N ILE A 155 -2.82 -24.53 -2.32
CA ILE A 155 -3.17 -23.11 -2.11
C ILE A 155 -2.07 -22.18 -2.60
N ALA A 156 -0.87 -22.22 -2.03
CA ALA A 156 0.12 -21.16 -2.20
C ALA A 156 0.76 -21.15 -3.59
N PHE A 157 1.01 -22.33 -4.15
CA PHE A 157 1.62 -22.55 -5.48
C PHE A 157 0.64 -23.17 -6.49
N SER A 158 -0.67 -23.15 -6.20
CA SER A 158 -1.70 -23.44 -7.19
C SER A 158 -2.07 -22.18 -7.96
N ALA A 159 -2.69 -22.34 -9.13
CA ALA A 159 -3.09 -21.24 -9.98
C ALA A 159 -4.21 -20.42 -9.31
N TYR A 160 -5.23 -21.08 -8.77
CA TYR A 160 -6.44 -20.41 -8.27
C TYR A 160 -6.65 -20.49 -6.75
N GLY A 161 -5.85 -21.30 -6.04
CA GLY A 161 -6.08 -21.58 -4.62
C GLY A 161 -7.38 -22.34 -4.38
N ASP A 162 -7.92 -22.18 -3.18
CA ASP A 162 -9.25 -22.69 -2.83
C ASP A 162 -10.28 -21.56 -2.97
N THR A 163 -10.99 -21.57 -4.09
CA THR A 163 -12.01 -20.56 -4.40
C THR A 163 -13.25 -20.68 -3.53
N LYS A 164 -13.55 -21.88 -2.99
CA LYS A 164 -14.69 -22.10 -2.10
C LYS A 164 -14.47 -21.37 -0.78
N HIS A 165 -13.27 -21.51 -0.20
CA HIS A 165 -12.91 -20.85 1.07
C HIS A 165 -12.19 -19.51 0.88
N GLN A 166 -12.18 -18.96 -0.34
CA GLN A 166 -11.53 -17.68 -0.67
C GLN A 166 -10.07 -17.61 -0.23
N LEU A 167 -9.32 -18.70 -0.40
CA LEU A 167 -7.89 -18.74 -0.14
C LEU A 167 -7.14 -18.50 -1.46
N PRO A 168 -6.39 -17.39 -1.57
CA PRO A 168 -5.85 -16.95 -2.85
C PRO A 168 -4.65 -17.81 -3.30
N GLY A 169 -4.67 -18.20 -4.59
CA GLY A 169 -3.53 -18.79 -5.30
C GLY A 169 -2.73 -17.75 -6.10
N LEU A 170 -1.90 -18.22 -7.03
CA LEU A 170 -0.97 -17.37 -7.80
C LEU A 170 -1.67 -16.37 -8.73
N VAL A 171 -2.89 -16.62 -9.18
CA VAL A 171 -3.66 -15.64 -9.97
C VAL A 171 -4.00 -14.40 -9.13
N GLN A 172 -4.46 -14.60 -7.90
CA GLN A 172 -4.84 -13.52 -6.99
C GLN A 172 -3.65 -12.90 -6.26
N THR A 173 -2.48 -13.55 -6.24
CA THR A 173 -1.26 -12.99 -5.63
C THR A 173 -0.28 -12.50 -6.70
N PHE A 174 0.37 -13.43 -7.39
CA PHE A 174 1.45 -13.16 -8.32
C PHE A 174 1.00 -12.39 -9.57
N ILE A 175 -0.07 -12.82 -10.24
CA ILE A 175 -0.54 -12.15 -11.47
C ILE A 175 -1.10 -10.76 -11.15
N GLN A 176 -1.92 -10.65 -10.09
CA GLN A 176 -2.45 -9.36 -9.64
C GLN A 176 -1.31 -8.38 -9.29
N MET A 177 -0.25 -8.86 -8.62
CA MET A 177 0.94 -8.06 -8.36
C MET A 177 1.61 -7.57 -9.66
N LEU A 178 1.84 -8.47 -10.63
CA LEU A 178 2.46 -8.09 -11.91
C LEU A 178 1.62 -7.10 -12.72
N ASN A 179 0.29 -7.16 -12.59
CA ASN A 179 -0.61 -6.22 -13.23
C ASN A 179 -0.61 -4.84 -12.56
N SER A 180 -0.24 -4.77 -11.28
CA SER A 180 -0.40 -3.56 -10.46
C SER A 180 0.89 -2.75 -10.33
N VAL A 181 2.07 -3.40 -10.42
CA VAL A 181 3.37 -2.77 -10.14
C VAL A 181 4.38 -3.04 -11.24
N THR A 182 5.13 -2.00 -11.61
CA THR A 182 6.30 -2.16 -12.49
C THR A 182 7.56 -2.44 -11.67
N LEU A 183 8.08 -3.66 -11.76
CA LEU A 183 9.28 -4.08 -11.02
C LEU A 183 10.59 -3.69 -11.73
N SER A 184 10.56 -3.51 -13.05
CA SER A 184 11.73 -3.07 -13.84
C SER A 184 11.30 -2.22 -15.03
N GLY A 185 11.88 -1.02 -15.16
CA GLY A 185 11.66 -0.15 -16.33
C GLY A 185 12.28 -0.66 -17.63
N ARG A 186 13.30 -1.53 -17.57
CA ARG A 186 13.95 -2.14 -18.77
C ARG A 186 13.40 -3.53 -19.10
N GLY A 187 12.48 -4.05 -18.29
CA GLY A 187 12.02 -5.44 -18.32
C GLY A 187 13.10 -6.45 -17.86
N PHE A 188 12.68 -7.69 -17.64
CA PHE A 188 13.50 -8.84 -17.28
C PHE A 188 13.66 -9.80 -18.48
N SER A 189 14.60 -10.74 -18.36
CA SER A 189 14.53 -11.97 -19.14
C SER A 189 13.54 -12.96 -18.49
N THR A 190 13.42 -14.17 -19.05
CA THR A 190 12.71 -15.26 -18.38
C THR A 190 13.30 -15.53 -16.98
N LEU A 191 12.45 -15.89 -16.04
CA LEU A 191 12.83 -16.13 -14.65
C LEU A 191 13.47 -17.50 -14.44
N ASP A 192 14.60 -17.53 -13.75
CA ASP A 192 15.24 -18.76 -13.25
C ASP A 192 14.92 -18.92 -11.77
N VAL A 193 13.76 -19.55 -11.50
CA VAL A 193 13.21 -19.76 -10.15
C VAL A 193 12.88 -21.24 -9.94
N PRO A 194 12.90 -21.74 -8.69
CA PRO A 194 12.47 -23.11 -8.40
C PRO A 194 11.00 -23.32 -8.77
N ILE A 195 10.73 -24.44 -9.45
CA ILE A 195 9.38 -24.87 -9.84
C ILE A 195 8.99 -26.02 -8.93
N LEU A 196 7.98 -25.77 -8.10
CA LEU A 196 7.53 -26.67 -7.04
C LEU A 196 6.33 -27.53 -7.45
N THR A 197 5.44 -26.98 -8.28
CA THR A 197 4.17 -27.63 -8.66
C THR A 197 3.90 -27.46 -10.16
N ASN A 198 3.11 -28.38 -10.72
CA ASN A 198 2.66 -28.29 -12.12
C ASN A 198 1.85 -27.01 -12.36
N GLU A 199 1.03 -26.61 -11.39
CA GLU A 199 0.24 -25.38 -11.51
C GLU A 199 1.09 -24.10 -11.51
N GLN A 200 2.16 -24.03 -10.69
CA GLN A 200 3.13 -22.94 -10.77
C GLN A 200 3.78 -22.89 -12.16
N SER A 201 4.14 -24.06 -12.71
CA SER A 201 4.68 -24.19 -14.05
C SER A 201 3.72 -23.62 -15.11
N ASN A 202 2.43 -23.98 -15.01
CA ASN A 202 1.38 -23.47 -15.90
C ASN A 202 1.19 -21.95 -15.78
N VAL A 203 1.29 -21.37 -14.59
CA VAL A 203 1.21 -19.91 -14.40
C VAL A 203 2.36 -19.19 -15.10
N LEU A 204 3.60 -19.68 -14.95
CA LEU A 204 4.77 -19.10 -15.62
C LEU A 204 4.71 -19.31 -17.14
N ALA A 205 4.32 -20.49 -17.61
CA ALA A 205 4.12 -20.76 -19.03
C ALA A 205 3.03 -19.85 -19.63
N ALA A 206 1.93 -19.63 -18.90
CA ALA A 206 0.87 -18.72 -19.31
C ALA A 206 1.33 -17.26 -19.41
N TRP A 207 2.25 -16.83 -18.55
CA TRP A 207 2.84 -15.49 -18.65
C TRP A 207 3.67 -15.33 -19.92
N TYR A 208 4.54 -16.29 -20.23
CA TYR A 208 5.31 -16.28 -21.47
C TYR A 208 4.42 -16.40 -22.72
N PHE A 209 3.36 -17.21 -22.65
CA PHE A 209 2.35 -17.29 -23.70
C PHE A 209 1.63 -15.94 -23.89
N ALA A 210 1.27 -15.25 -22.81
CA ALA A 210 0.68 -13.91 -22.89
C ALA A 210 1.63 -12.90 -23.54
N VAL A 211 2.94 -12.96 -23.27
CA VAL A 211 3.95 -12.15 -23.97
C VAL A 211 3.96 -12.45 -25.47
N VAL A 212 3.94 -13.73 -25.86
CA VAL A 212 3.89 -14.13 -27.28
C VAL A 212 2.64 -13.58 -27.97
N ARG A 213 1.47 -13.73 -27.32
CA ARG A 213 0.20 -13.20 -27.81
C ARG A 213 0.25 -11.69 -27.99
N ASP A 214 0.71 -10.94 -26.98
CA ASP A 214 0.76 -9.47 -27.02
C ASP A 214 1.69 -8.94 -28.13
N VAL A 215 2.82 -9.61 -28.37
CA VAL A 215 3.71 -9.25 -29.50
C VAL A 215 3.03 -9.55 -30.84
N GLY A 216 2.36 -10.71 -30.96
CA GLY A 216 1.61 -11.08 -32.16
C GLY A 216 0.44 -10.12 -32.44
N GLU A 217 -0.32 -9.75 -31.42
CA GLU A 217 -1.40 -8.76 -31.51
C GLU A 217 -0.87 -7.37 -31.92
N ARG A 218 0.28 -6.95 -31.39
CA ARG A 218 0.93 -5.69 -31.82
C ARG A 218 1.25 -5.70 -33.32
N GLN A 219 1.82 -6.79 -33.83
CA GLN A 219 2.11 -6.93 -35.26
C GLN A 219 0.83 -6.98 -36.10
N ASN A 220 -0.18 -7.74 -35.67
CA ASN A 220 -1.47 -7.82 -36.37
C ASN A 220 -2.20 -6.47 -36.41
N ASN A 221 -2.16 -5.70 -35.32
CA ASN A 221 -2.74 -4.36 -35.28
C ASN A 221 -1.99 -3.38 -36.20
N ARG A 222 -0.65 -3.46 -36.26
CA ARG A 222 0.14 -2.68 -37.21
C ARG A 222 -0.21 -3.06 -38.65
N GLN A 223 -0.36 -4.35 -38.95
CA GLN A 223 -0.75 -4.81 -40.28
C GLN A 223 -2.13 -4.31 -40.70
N LYS A 224 -3.11 -4.30 -39.79
CA LYS A 224 -4.43 -3.71 -40.05
C LYS A 224 -4.35 -2.21 -40.35
N GLN A 225 -3.50 -1.47 -39.63
CA GLN A 225 -3.28 -0.04 -39.89
C GLN A 225 -2.62 0.21 -41.25
N ILE A 226 -1.64 -0.62 -41.62
CA ILE A 226 -1.01 -0.58 -42.95
C ILE A 226 -2.07 -0.76 -44.05
N TYR A 227 -2.90 -1.80 -43.94
CA TYR A 227 -4.00 -2.06 -44.88
C TYR A 227 -5.00 -0.88 -44.99
N LEU A 228 -5.38 -0.28 -43.85
CA LEU A 228 -6.26 0.89 -43.84
C LEU A 228 -5.61 2.10 -44.51
N LEU A 229 -4.32 2.37 -44.28
CA LEU A 229 -3.59 3.46 -44.91
C LEU A 229 -3.42 3.26 -46.43
N GLU A 230 -3.13 2.03 -46.87
CA GLU A 230 -3.08 1.66 -48.29
C GLU A 230 -4.42 1.92 -48.98
N LYS A 231 -5.51 1.48 -48.34
CA LYS A 231 -6.87 1.71 -48.82
C LYS A 231 -7.22 3.20 -48.88
N GLU A 232 -6.89 3.95 -47.84
CA GLU A 232 -7.15 5.39 -47.78
C GLU A 232 -6.38 6.18 -48.83
N LEU A 233 -5.14 5.79 -49.13
CA LEU A 233 -4.31 6.42 -50.18
C LEU A 233 -4.79 6.07 -51.59
N ALA A 234 -5.43 4.91 -51.77
CA ALA A 234 -5.94 4.44 -53.05
C ALA A 234 -7.36 4.94 -53.39
N GLU A 235 -8.24 5.04 -52.40
CA GLU A 235 -9.68 5.25 -52.62
C GLU A 235 -10.17 6.68 -52.36
N PHE A 236 -9.45 7.50 -51.58
CA PHE A 236 -9.91 8.84 -51.20
C PHE A 236 -9.16 9.93 -51.94
N ASP A 237 -9.89 10.95 -52.38
CA ASP A 237 -9.31 12.17 -52.93
C ASP A 237 -8.78 13.04 -51.78
N LEU A 238 -7.49 12.91 -51.50
CA LEU A 238 -6.77 13.59 -50.42
C LEU A 238 -5.97 14.76 -50.98
N ASP A 239 -5.95 15.89 -50.28
CA ASP A 239 -5.06 17.01 -50.59
C ASP A 239 -3.58 16.59 -50.46
N ASP A 240 -2.70 17.30 -51.18
CA ASP A 240 -1.27 16.98 -51.28
C ASP A 240 -0.56 16.87 -49.92
N LYS A 241 -0.95 17.71 -48.94
CA LYS A 241 -0.35 17.71 -47.61
C LYS A 241 -0.77 16.46 -46.84
N THR A 242 -2.06 16.14 -46.85
CA THR A 242 -2.59 14.93 -46.19
C THR A 242 -2.06 13.65 -46.85
N ARG A 243 -1.99 13.62 -48.18
CA ARG A 243 -1.43 12.49 -48.94
C ARG A 243 0.03 12.24 -48.55
N ARG A 244 0.89 13.27 -48.58
CA ARG A 244 2.30 13.14 -48.16
C ARG A 244 2.47 12.67 -46.72
N ALA A 245 1.66 13.18 -45.79
CA ALA A 245 1.71 12.77 -44.39
C ALA A 245 1.35 11.28 -44.21
N LYS A 246 0.27 10.81 -44.85
CA LYS A 246 -0.15 9.41 -44.81
C LYS A 246 0.81 8.46 -45.52
N THR A 247 1.40 8.87 -46.66
CA THR A 247 2.43 8.07 -47.34
C THR A 247 3.65 7.87 -46.46
N LYS A 248 4.09 8.93 -45.75
CA LYS A 248 5.18 8.82 -44.78
C LYS A 248 4.82 7.88 -43.63
N GLU A 249 3.62 8.01 -43.06
CA GLU A 249 3.14 7.12 -42.00
C GLU A 249 3.10 5.65 -42.46
N LEU A 250 2.64 5.38 -43.69
CA LEU A 250 2.63 4.04 -44.27
C LEU A 250 4.05 3.47 -44.40
N GLN A 251 4.99 4.25 -44.94
CA GLN A 251 6.39 3.84 -45.06
C GLN A 251 7.03 3.55 -43.70
N ASP A 252 6.79 4.41 -42.70
CA ASP A 252 7.31 4.23 -41.34
C ASP A 252 6.75 2.95 -40.69
N LYS A 253 5.45 2.65 -40.89
CA LYS A 253 4.82 1.42 -40.37
C LYS A 253 5.31 0.16 -41.09
N LEU A 254 5.44 0.18 -42.42
CA LEU A 254 5.99 -0.94 -43.20
C LEU A 254 7.42 -1.26 -42.76
N ALA A 255 8.30 -0.25 -42.71
CA ALA A 255 9.68 -0.43 -42.27
C ALA A 255 9.77 -0.98 -40.83
N MET A 256 8.91 -0.51 -39.92
CA MET A 256 8.84 -1.03 -38.56
C MET A 256 8.34 -2.47 -38.50
N GLN A 257 7.34 -2.83 -39.32
CA GLN A 257 6.79 -4.18 -39.42
C GLN A 257 7.85 -5.17 -39.90
N ASP A 258 8.52 -4.86 -41.02
CA ASP A 258 9.53 -5.73 -41.62
C ASP A 258 10.72 -5.93 -40.68
N LYS A 259 11.21 -4.83 -40.08
CA LYS A 259 12.30 -4.88 -39.09
C LYS A 259 11.95 -5.77 -37.90
N GLU A 260 10.73 -5.67 -37.40
CA GLU A 260 10.31 -6.44 -36.23
C GLU A 260 10.07 -7.92 -36.55
N THR A 261 9.45 -8.21 -37.70
CA THR A 261 9.24 -9.58 -38.21
C THR A 261 10.58 -10.28 -38.45
N LEU A 262 11.50 -9.63 -39.18
CA LEU A 262 12.82 -10.19 -39.45
C LEU A 262 13.56 -10.51 -38.15
N LYS A 263 13.56 -9.57 -37.20
CA LYS A 263 14.18 -9.74 -35.88
C LYS A 263 13.66 -11.00 -35.18
N TYR A 264 12.36 -11.17 -34.99
CA TYR A 264 11.87 -12.35 -34.24
C TYR A 264 12.11 -13.66 -34.99
N THR A 265 11.91 -13.68 -36.32
CA THR A 265 12.13 -14.86 -37.15
C THR A 265 13.60 -15.29 -37.16
N GLU A 266 14.55 -14.36 -37.32
CA GLU A 266 15.98 -14.68 -37.31
C GLU A 266 16.45 -15.22 -35.95
N TYR A 267 16.08 -14.56 -34.85
CA TYR A 267 16.45 -15.03 -33.51
C TYR A 267 15.82 -16.39 -33.19
N PHE A 268 14.56 -16.60 -33.58
CA PHE A 268 13.88 -17.88 -33.40
C PHE A 268 14.58 -19.00 -34.19
N ARG A 269 14.91 -18.75 -35.47
CA ARG A 269 15.63 -19.71 -36.30
C ARG A 269 17.02 -20.04 -35.74
N LYS A 270 17.79 -19.01 -35.40
CA LYS A 270 19.18 -19.15 -34.95
C LYS A 270 19.31 -19.77 -33.56
N SER A 271 18.39 -19.47 -32.65
CA SER A 271 18.47 -19.88 -31.25
C SER A 271 17.61 -21.10 -30.96
N PHE A 272 16.30 -21.05 -31.23
CA PHE A 272 15.39 -22.16 -30.93
C PHE A 272 15.56 -23.33 -31.89
N GLY A 273 15.67 -23.06 -33.20
CA GLY A 273 15.92 -24.10 -34.20
C GLY A 273 17.21 -24.88 -33.91
N ARG A 274 18.31 -24.16 -33.69
CA ARG A 274 19.59 -24.74 -33.27
C ARG A 274 19.47 -25.55 -31.98
N SER A 275 18.76 -25.04 -30.98
CA SER A 275 18.54 -25.76 -29.73
C SER A 275 17.79 -27.08 -29.94
N LEU A 276 16.80 -27.13 -30.84
CA LEU A 276 16.09 -28.38 -31.16
C LEU A 276 16.99 -29.40 -31.87
N GLU A 277 17.87 -28.94 -32.77
CA GLU A 277 18.85 -29.79 -33.45
C GLU A 277 19.87 -30.36 -32.45
N GLU A 278 20.39 -29.54 -31.55
CA GLU A 278 21.28 -29.96 -30.46
C GLU A 278 20.61 -30.99 -29.53
N GLN A 279 19.34 -30.77 -29.16
CA GLN A 279 18.54 -31.72 -28.36
C GLN A 279 18.32 -33.05 -29.11
N ASN A 280 18.04 -33.00 -30.41
CA ASN A 280 17.87 -34.21 -31.22
C ASN A 280 19.18 -35.00 -31.37
N ALA A 281 20.31 -34.31 -31.56
CA ALA A 281 21.63 -34.94 -31.59
C ALA A 281 21.98 -35.60 -30.24
N ALA A 282 21.73 -34.91 -29.12
CA ALA A 282 21.94 -35.44 -27.78
C ALA A 282 21.07 -36.69 -27.50
N LEU A 283 19.82 -36.70 -27.96
CA LEU A 283 18.93 -37.87 -27.87
C LEU A 283 19.44 -39.06 -28.71
N GLN A 284 19.97 -38.81 -29.91
CA GLN A 284 20.60 -39.85 -30.75
C GLN A 284 21.86 -40.41 -30.08
N GLU A 285 22.69 -39.56 -29.49
CA GLU A 285 23.88 -39.97 -28.74
C GLU A 285 23.49 -40.80 -27.51
N LEU A 286 22.46 -40.41 -26.77
CA LEU A 286 21.97 -41.20 -25.63
C LEU A 286 21.54 -42.61 -26.04
N ARG A 287 20.82 -42.77 -27.16
CA ARG A 287 20.45 -44.09 -27.69
C ARG A 287 21.67 -44.93 -28.03
N GLN A 288 22.69 -44.33 -28.65
CA GLN A 288 23.94 -45.03 -28.94
C GLN A 288 24.66 -45.46 -27.65
N LEU A 289 24.66 -44.61 -26.62
CA LEU A 289 25.24 -44.93 -25.31
C LEU A 289 24.46 -46.03 -24.59
N GLU A 290 23.13 -46.03 -24.65
CA GLU A 290 22.28 -47.08 -24.08
C GLU A 290 22.52 -48.44 -24.76
N THR A 291 22.61 -48.45 -26.09
CA THR A 291 22.98 -49.66 -26.84
C THR A 291 24.38 -50.15 -26.50
N ARG A 292 25.35 -49.25 -26.31
CA ARG A 292 26.72 -49.60 -25.88
C ARG A 292 26.74 -50.16 -24.47
N LEU A 293 26.00 -49.57 -23.52
CA LEU A 293 25.90 -50.01 -22.13
C LEU A 293 25.28 -51.41 -21.97
N LEU A 294 24.52 -51.88 -22.96
CA LEU A 294 23.95 -53.24 -23.01
C LEU A 294 24.95 -54.30 -23.52
N GLN A 295 26.14 -53.91 -23.97
CA GLN A 295 27.14 -54.86 -24.47
C GLN A 295 27.82 -55.61 -23.30
N PRO A 296 27.82 -56.96 -23.31
CA PRO A 296 28.33 -57.77 -22.20
C PRO A 296 29.86 -57.73 -22.02
N SER A 297 30.60 -57.12 -22.95
CA SER A 297 32.07 -57.07 -22.99
C SER A 297 32.70 -55.84 -22.32
N LEU A 298 31.90 -54.96 -21.69
CA LEU A 298 32.40 -53.71 -21.10
C LEU A 298 33.09 -53.95 -19.74
N THR A 299 34.25 -53.31 -19.55
CA THR A 299 34.90 -53.28 -18.23
C THR A 299 34.15 -52.37 -17.25
N LYS A 300 34.28 -52.61 -15.94
CA LYS A 300 33.66 -51.76 -14.88
C LYS A 300 34.04 -50.28 -14.99
N VAL A 301 35.23 -49.98 -15.51
CA VAL A 301 35.72 -48.59 -15.69
C VAL A 301 35.05 -47.92 -16.88
N GLU A 302 34.92 -48.62 -18.01
CA GLU A 302 34.22 -48.12 -19.20
C GLU A 302 32.74 -47.94 -18.93
N GLN A 303 32.12 -48.86 -18.20
CA GLN A 303 30.72 -48.76 -17.79
C GLN A 303 30.47 -47.51 -16.94
N ARG A 304 31.33 -47.21 -15.95
CA ARG A 304 31.26 -45.98 -15.15
C ARG A 304 31.46 -44.71 -15.99
N LYS A 305 32.37 -44.74 -16.96
CA LYS A 305 32.63 -43.60 -17.86
C LYS A 305 31.42 -43.32 -18.76
N LEU A 306 30.84 -44.36 -19.35
CA LEU A 306 29.64 -44.27 -20.18
C LEU A 306 28.42 -43.84 -19.36
N GLN A 307 28.24 -44.35 -18.14
CA GLN A 307 27.20 -43.89 -17.21
C GLN A 307 27.34 -42.41 -16.84
N LYS A 308 28.58 -41.93 -16.62
CA LYS A 308 28.84 -40.51 -16.35
C LYS A 308 28.53 -39.62 -17.56
N GLN A 309 28.83 -40.08 -18.78
CA GLN A 309 28.48 -39.38 -20.02
C GLN A 309 26.97 -39.38 -20.26
N GLN A 310 26.30 -40.51 -20.01
CA GLN A 310 24.84 -40.63 -20.06
C GLN A 310 24.17 -39.67 -19.06
N GLY A 311 24.69 -39.59 -17.83
CA GLY A 311 24.21 -38.65 -16.81
C GLY A 311 24.31 -37.19 -17.26
N LYS A 312 25.47 -36.78 -17.78
CA LYS A 312 25.67 -35.43 -18.32
C LYS A 312 24.73 -35.09 -19.47
N LEU A 313 24.51 -36.02 -20.41
CA LEU A 313 23.60 -35.81 -21.53
C LEU A 313 22.15 -35.70 -21.04
N LYS A 314 21.73 -36.55 -20.11
CA LYS A 314 20.39 -36.47 -19.50
C LYS A 314 20.15 -35.13 -18.80
N GLU A 315 21.16 -34.57 -18.14
CA GLU A 315 21.07 -33.23 -17.51
C GLU A 315 20.89 -32.09 -18.52
N THR A 316 21.35 -32.25 -19.76
CA THR A 316 21.21 -31.23 -20.82
C THR A 316 19.90 -31.31 -21.59
N LEU A 317 19.15 -32.40 -21.48
CA LEU A 317 17.91 -32.60 -22.21
C LEU A 317 16.75 -31.85 -21.57
N ILE A 318 15.99 -31.14 -22.40
CA ILE A 318 14.84 -30.33 -22.04
C ILE A 318 13.55 -31.04 -22.47
N PHE A 319 13.57 -31.67 -23.64
CA PHE A 319 12.38 -32.26 -24.26
C PHE A 319 12.52 -33.76 -24.39
N SER A 320 11.39 -34.46 -24.25
CA SER A 320 11.32 -35.88 -24.57
C SER A 320 11.56 -36.10 -26.06
N GLN A 321 11.87 -37.34 -26.44
CA GLN A 321 12.18 -37.63 -27.84
C GLN A 321 11.02 -37.37 -28.80
N GLY A 322 9.80 -37.81 -28.43
CA GLY A 322 8.60 -37.54 -29.23
C GLY A 322 8.33 -36.04 -29.36
N SER A 323 8.54 -35.31 -28.26
CA SER A 323 8.39 -33.85 -28.23
C SER A 323 9.40 -33.12 -29.14
N THR A 324 10.69 -33.49 -29.10
CA THR A 324 11.72 -32.90 -29.98
C THR A 324 11.38 -33.14 -31.45
N GLN A 325 10.95 -34.36 -31.80
CA GLN A 325 10.59 -34.69 -33.19
C GLN A 325 9.37 -33.90 -33.68
N GLN A 326 8.32 -33.82 -32.86
CA GLN A 326 7.14 -33.02 -33.18
C GLN A 326 7.49 -31.54 -33.37
N LYS A 327 8.32 -30.98 -32.49
CA LYS A 327 8.76 -29.57 -32.60
C LYS A 327 9.63 -29.32 -33.83
N LEU A 328 10.51 -30.24 -34.20
CA LEU A 328 11.28 -30.13 -35.45
C LEU A 328 10.37 -30.12 -36.68
N GLU A 329 9.31 -30.93 -36.67
CA GLU A 329 8.31 -30.95 -37.75
C GLU A 329 7.51 -29.64 -37.82
N LEU A 330 7.00 -29.18 -36.68
CA LEU A 330 6.34 -27.88 -36.57
C LEU A 330 7.25 -26.71 -36.97
N PHE A 331 8.55 -26.78 -36.65
CA PHE A 331 9.53 -25.77 -37.00
C PHE A 331 9.73 -25.69 -38.53
N LYS A 332 9.69 -26.83 -39.23
CA LYS A 332 9.69 -26.87 -40.70
C LYS A 332 8.38 -26.34 -41.29
N GLN A 333 7.23 -26.79 -40.79
CA GLN A 333 5.90 -26.35 -41.28
C GLN A 333 5.65 -24.85 -41.07
N SER A 334 6.20 -24.30 -39.99
CA SER A 334 6.14 -22.87 -39.70
C SER A 334 7.14 -22.03 -40.49
N GLU A 335 8.05 -22.66 -41.26
CA GLU A 335 9.15 -21.97 -41.95
C GLU A 335 10.01 -21.14 -40.98
N GLY A 336 10.08 -21.55 -39.71
CA GLY A 336 10.76 -20.81 -38.65
C GLY A 336 10.09 -19.48 -38.25
N ASP A 337 8.81 -19.25 -38.58
CA ASP A 337 8.01 -18.17 -38.00
C ASP A 337 7.53 -18.58 -36.58
N PRO A 338 7.92 -17.84 -35.52
CA PRO A 338 7.56 -18.17 -34.15
C PRO A 338 6.05 -18.13 -33.86
N PHE A 339 5.29 -17.24 -34.49
CA PHE A 339 3.84 -17.13 -34.27
C PHE A 339 3.09 -18.24 -35.00
N LYS A 340 3.50 -18.55 -36.25
CA LYS A 340 2.96 -19.70 -36.99
C LYS A 340 3.27 -21.00 -36.25
N PHE A 341 4.47 -21.15 -35.69
CA PHE A 341 4.89 -22.29 -34.89
C PHE A 341 3.96 -22.54 -33.70
N VAL A 342 3.80 -21.54 -32.82
CA VAL A 342 2.96 -21.68 -31.61
C VAL A 342 1.51 -21.95 -31.97
N ARG A 343 0.98 -21.29 -33.01
CA ARG A 343 -0.40 -21.51 -33.48
C ARG A 343 -0.63 -22.92 -34.01
N LEU A 344 0.32 -23.47 -34.78
CA LEU A 344 0.21 -24.85 -35.29
C LEU A 344 0.22 -25.87 -34.14
N ASP A 345 1.06 -25.64 -33.13
CA ASP A 345 1.11 -26.52 -31.96
C ASP A 345 -0.16 -26.42 -31.09
N GLU A 346 -0.69 -25.21 -30.92
CA GLU A 346 -1.97 -24.98 -30.23
C GLU A 346 -3.12 -25.72 -30.92
N GLN A 347 -3.13 -25.74 -32.26
CA GLN A 347 -4.13 -26.47 -33.05
C GLN A 347 -3.96 -27.99 -32.95
N GLN A 348 -2.72 -28.49 -32.90
CA GLN A 348 -2.44 -29.93 -32.80
C GLN A 348 -2.62 -30.47 -31.38
N ASN A 349 -2.41 -29.64 -30.36
CA ASN A 349 -2.44 -30.05 -28.94
C ASN A 349 -3.33 -29.11 -28.09
N PRO A 350 -4.64 -29.00 -28.36
CA PRO A 350 -5.50 -28.02 -27.70
C PRO A 350 -5.59 -28.20 -26.18
N ASP A 351 -5.55 -29.44 -25.68
CA ASP A 351 -5.63 -29.73 -24.25
C ASP A 351 -4.41 -29.20 -23.48
N LYS A 352 -3.22 -29.24 -24.09
CA LYS A 352 -1.99 -28.68 -23.52
C LYS A 352 -2.09 -27.17 -23.32
N PHE A 353 -2.75 -26.47 -24.25
CA PHE A 353 -2.90 -25.02 -24.21
C PHE A 353 -4.12 -24.54 -23.42
N LYS A 354 -5.11 -25.41 -23.17
CA LYS A 354 -6.38 -25.07 -22.50
C LYS A 354 -6.18 -24.37 -21.15
N GLN A 355 -5.31 -24.90 -20.30
CA GLN A 355 -5.07 -24.33 -18.97
C GLN A 355 -4.28 -23.02 -19.04
N ILE A 356 -3.21 -22.97 -19.83
CA ILE A 356 -2.41 -21.76 -19.96
C ILE A 356 -3.18 -20.63 -20.64
N TYR A 357 -4.06 -20.93 -21.59
CA TYR A 357 -4.93 -19.93 -22.22
C TYR A 357 -5.89 -19.29 -21.19
N LYS A 358 -6.49 -20.11 -20.32
CA LYS A 358 -7.36 -19.63 -19.23
C LYS A 358 -6.62 -18.70 -18.27
N ILE A 359 -5.38 -19.04 -17.92
CA ILE A 359 -4.55 -18.22 -17.01
C ILE A 359 -4.05 -16.96 -17.73
N ALA A 360 -3.60 -17.08 -18.98
CA ALA A 360 -2.98 -16.02 -19.78
C ALA A 360 -3.89 -14.80 -20.00
N LYS A 361 -5.22 -14.97 -19.92
CA LYS A 361 -6.20 -13.88 -19.99
C LYS A 361 -6.13 -12.91 -18.81
N ASN A 362 -5.55 -13.33 -17.68
CA ASN A 362 -5.45 -12.50 -16.49
C ASN A 362 -4.23 -11.57 -16.53
N PHE A 363 -3.29 -11.73 -17.47
CA PHE A 363 -2.15 -10.83 -17.62
C PHE A 363 -2.54 -9.60 -18.43
N THR A 364 -2.27 -8.43 -17.86
CA THR A 364 -2.41 -7.13 -18.52
C THR A 364 -1.12 -6.75 -19.24
N LYS A 365 -1.18 -5.65 -20.00
CA LYS A 365 -0.01 -5.09 -20.68
C LYS A 365 1.14 -4.74 -19.73
N ILE A 366 0.81 -4.26 -18.52
CA ILE A 366 1.81 -3.94 -17.47
C ILE A 366 2.63 -5.18 -17.11
N ALA A 367 1.96 -6.34 -17.01
CA ALA A 367 2.60 -7.59 -16.66
C ALA A 367 3.42 -8.19 -17.81
N THR A 368 2.95 -8.10 -19.06
CA THR A 368 3.71 -8.61 -20.22
C THR A 368 4.92 -7.74 -20.55
N ASP A 369 4.84 -6.42 -20.31
CA ASP A 369 5.95 -5.48 -20.48
C ASP A 369 7.04 -5.61 -19.39
N GLN A 370 6.76 -6.33 -18.29
CA GLN A 370 7.82 -6.74 -17.35
C GLN A 370 8.85 -7.65 -18.01
N ILE A 371 8.53 -8.35 -19.10
CA ILE A 371 9.50 -9.11 -19.89
C ILE A 371 9.98 -8.25 -21.04
N ASN A 372 11.29 -8.14 -21.23
CA ASN A 372 11.88 -7.35 -22.31
C ASN A 372 11.80 -8.10 -23.66
N SER A 373 10.58 -8.38 -24.10
CA SER A 373 10.26 -9.04 -25.37
C SER A 373 10.62 -8.21 -26.61
N THR A 374 10.99 -6.93 -26.44
CA THR A 374 11.50 -6.11 -27.55
C THR A 374 12.84 -6.63 -28.07
N ARG A 375 13.58 -7.36 -27.24
CA ARG A 375 14.78 -8.08 -27.61
C ARG A 375 14.41 -9.45 -28.19
N GLY A 376 14.87 -9.73 -29.41
CA GLY A 376 14.53 -10.96 -30.14
C GLY A 376 14.99 -12.23 -29.42
N ASP A 377 16.16 -12.20 -28.77
CA ASP A 377 16.70 -13.32 -27.99
C ASP A 377 15.84 -13.65 -26.76
N ILE A 378 15.38 -12.63 -26.02
CA ILE A 378 14.51 -12.81 -24.85
C ILE A 378 13.13 -13.31 -25.29
N PHE A 379 12.59 -12.78 -26.39
CA PHE A 379 11.32 -13.27 -26.95
C PHE A 379 11.41 -14.76 -27.33
N THR A 380 12.49 -15.18 -28.01
CA THR A 380 12.72 -16.59 -28.29
C THR A 380 12.89 -17.43 -27.02
N GLN A 381 13.54 -16.87 -26.00
CA GLN A 381 13.68 -17.53 -24.70
C GLN A 381 12.32 -17.76 -24.02
N CYS A 382 11.36 -16.82 -24.12
CA CYS A 382 10.00 -17.00 -23.63
C CYS A 382 9.33 -18.24 -24.25
N ILE A 383 9.45 -18.43 -25.57
CA ILE A 383 8.87 -19.59 -26.25
C ILE A 383 9.54 -20.88 -25.75
N ARG A 384 10.87 -20.89 -25.64
CA ARG A 384 11.61 -22.06 -25.14
C ARG A 384 11.21 -22.42 -23.71
N GLU A 385 11.19 -21.44 -22.82
CA GLU A 385 10.84 -21.66 -21.41
C GLU A 385 9.38 -22.03 -21.22
N MET A 386 8.46 -21.46 -22.01
CA MET A 386 7.05 -21.87 -22.04
C MET A 386 6.93 -23.37 -22.32
N TYR A 387 7.61 -23.88 -23.35
CA TYR A 387 7.58 -25.31 -23.67
C TYR A 387 8.27 -26.18 -22.64
N ARG A 388 9.42 -25.75 -22.11
CA ARG A 388 10.10 -26.48 -21.03
C ARG A 388 9.16 -26.66 -19.83
N LEU A 389 8.49 -25.58 -19.41
CA LEU A 389 7.58 -25.60 -18.26
C LEU A 389 6.36 -26.49 -18.49
N LEU A 390 5.84 -26.57 -19.72
CA LEU A 390 4.69 -27.42 -20.04
C LEU A 390 5.02 -28.93 -20.09
N GLU A 391 6.30 -29.29 -20.18
CA GLU A 391 6.72 -30.67 -20.49
C GLU A 391 7.68 -31.27 -19.47
N THR A 392 8.23 -30.46 -18.57
CA THR A 392 9.13 -30.91 -17.51
C THR A 392 8.37 -30.98 -16.19
N GLU A 393 8.41 -32.13 -15.54
CA GLU A 393 7.85 -32.26 -14.20
C GLU A 393 8.68 -31.46 -13.17
N PRO A 394 8.04 -30.76 -12.23
CA PRO A 394 8.70 -30.10 -11.11
C PRO A 394 9.54 -31.09 -10.32
N ASN A 395 10.82 -30.76 -10.10
CA ASN A 395 11.75 -31.62 -9.36
C ASN A 395 12.31 -30.95 -8.09
N ASN A 396 11.84 -29.74 -7.76
CA ASN A 396 12.32 -29.01 -6.60
C ASN A 396 11.50 -29.36 -5.35
N SER A 397 12.20 -29.54 -4.23
CA SER A 397 11.58 -29.80 -2.93
C SER A 397 10.76 -28.61 -2.44
N LEU A 398 9.62 -28.90 -1.81
CA LEU A 398 8.81 -27.88 -1.14
C LEU A 398 9.58 -27.19 0.00
N PRO A 399 9.33 -25.90 0.26
CA PRO A 399 9.80 -25.20 1.45
C PRO A 399 9.47 -25.94 2.75
N GLN A 400 10.41 -25.95 3.69
CA GLN A 400 10.17 -26.47 5.04
C GLN A 400 9.13 -25.62 5.80
N PRO A 401 8.40 -26.20 6.78
CA PRO A 401 7.40 -25.48 7.57
C PRO A 401 7.97 -24.24 8.27
N LEU A 402 7.23 -23.12 8.18
CA LEU A 402 7.55 -21.88 8.90
C LEU A 402 6.94 -21.83 10.31
N LEU A 403 6.08 -22.78 10.64
CA LEU A 403 5.48 -22.95 11.97
C LEU A 403 5.68 -24.42 12.37
N THR A 404 6.29 -24.64 13.52
CA THR A 404 6.68 -25.97 13.99
C THR A 404 6.32 -26.15 15.47
N GLU A 405 6.04 -27.37 15.90
CA GLU A 405 5.71 -27.64 17.31
C GLU A 405 6.96 -27.59 18.22
N GLU A 406 8.15 -27.76 17.64
CA GLU A 406 9.43 -27.66 18.32
C GLU A 406 10.19 -26.39 17.91
N PRO A 407 10.99 -25.78 18.80
CA PRO A 407 11.72 -24.56 18.48
C PRO A 407 12.80 -24.80 17.41
N ILE A 408 12.81 -23.97 16.36
CA ILE A 408 13.84 -23.98 15.32
C ILE A 408 15.07 -23.23 15.83
N LEU A 409 16.16 -23.96 16.08
CA LEU A 409 17.45 -23.38 16.44
C LEU A 409 18.18 -22.91 15.18
N GLY A 410 18.64 -21.66 15.17
CA GLY A 410 19.45 -21.12 14.09
C GLY A 410 20.89 -21.63 14.16
N GLU A 411 21.49 -21.94 13.02
CA GLU A 411 22.92 -22.27 12.93
C GLU A 411 23.77 -21.00 13.13
N MET A 412 24.81 -21.06 13.97
CA MET A 412 25.77 -19.96 14.13
C MET A 412 26.65 -19.85 12.88
N ARG A 413 26.82 -18.62 12.39
CA ARG A 413 27.71 -18.30 11.25
C ARG A 413 29.15 -18.16 11.72
N SER A 414 30.10 -18.56 10.89
CA SER A 414 31.52 -18.34 11.19
C SER A 414 31.95 -16.95 10.68
N PRO A 415 32.90 -16.27 11.32
CA PRO A 415 33.42 -15.01 10.79
C PRO A 415 34.17 -15.25 9.45
N GLY A 416 33.81 -14.53 8.39
CA GLY A 416 34.53 -14.56 7.09
C GLY A 416 33.93 -15.42 5.98
N ASP A 417 32.70 -15.93 6.15
CA ASP A 417 32.03 -16.87 5.22
C ASP A 417 31.85 -16.34 3.77
N ASP A 418 31.95 -17.26 2.77
CA ASP A 418 31.61 -16.95 1.37
C ASP A 418 30.08 -17.02 1.15
N SER A 419 29.57 -16.11 0.32
CA SER A 419 28.21 -16.05 -0.22
C SER A 419 27.67 -17.33 -0.89
N LYS A 420 28.50 -18.37 -1.07
CA LYS A 420 28.10 -19.70 -1.60
C LYS A 420 27.77 -20.70 -0.49
N GLU A 421 28.16 -20.41 0.74
CA GLU A 421 28.07 -21.34 1.87
C GLU A 421 26.81 -21.12 2.69
N PHE A 422 26.14 -19.97 2.55
CA PHE A 422 24.93 -19.64 3.30
C PHE A 422 23.91 -18.91 2.46
N CYS A 423 22.64 -19.16 2.76
CA CYS A 423 21.53 -18.45 2.16
C CYS A 423 21.54 -16.99 2.60
N TYR A 424 21.57 -16.08 1.62
CA TYR A 424 21.50 -14.64 1.84
C TYR A 424 20.30 -14.20 2.71
N SER A 425 19.18 -14.88 2.56
CA SER A 425 17.91 -14.53 3.19
C SER A 425 17.76 -15.11 4.60
N CYS A 426 17.81 -16.43 4.74
CA CYS A 426 17.54 -17.11 6.02
C CYS A 426 18.79 -17.54 6.79
N GLY A 427 19.98 -17.40 6.22
CA GLY A 427 21.23 -17.80 6.88
C GLY A 427 21.49 -19.29 6.97
N ILE A 428 20.61 -20.16 6.44
CA ILE A 428 20.83 -21.63 6.41
C ILE A 428 22.03 -21.95 5.54
N LYS A 429 22.84 -22.93 5.97
CA LYS A 429 23.97 -23.44 5.19
C LYS A 429 23.53 -23.99 3.82
N LEU A 430 24.20 -23.54 2.77
CA LEU A 430 24.05 -24.06 1.42
C LEU A 430 25.17 -25.07 1.16
N ASP A 431 24.85 -26.14 0.44
CA ASP A 431 25.87 -27.01 -0.12
C ASP A 431 26.46 -26.32 -1.36
N PRO A 432 27.76 -25.97 -1.37
CA PRO A 432 28.38 -25.28 -2.52
C PRO A 432 28.31 -26.07 -3.83
N LYS A 433 28.13 -27.40 -3.78
CA LYS A 433 27.97 -28.25 -4.97
C LYS A 433 26.57 -28.14 -5.59
N ASN A 434 25.56 -27.83 -4.77
CA ASN A 434 24.15 -27.81 -5.15
C ASN A 434 23.55 -26.39 -5.14
N ALA A 435 24.29 -25.39 -4.68
CA ALA A 435 23.88 -23.99 -4.62
C ALA A 435 23.74 -23.38 -6.03
N ARG A 436 22.57 -23.54 -6.62
CA ARG A 436 22.24 -23.00 -7.96
C ARG A 436 21.62 -21.60 -7.91
N TRP A 437 20.77 -21.31 -6.93
CA TRP A 437 19.92 -20.13 -6.98
C TRP A 437 20.66 -18.88 -6.51
N GLN A 438 20.49 -17.81 -7.27
CA GLN A 438 21.00 -16.48 -6.96
C GLN A 438 19.85 -15.52 -6.74
N VAL A 439 20.11 -14.49 -5.94
CA VAL A 439 19.14 -13.41 -5.73
C VAL A 439 18.83 -12.74 -7.08
N LEU A 440 17.55 -12.73 -7.46
CA LEU A 440 17.06 -12.11 -8.68
C LEU A 440 16.42 -10.75 -8.38
N ARG A 441 16.64 -9.75 -9.25
CA ARG A 441 15.98 -8.44 -9.16
C ARG A 441 14.45 -8.54 -9.14
N PHE A 442 13.91 -9.55 -9.81
CA PHE A 442 12.49 -9.86 -9.80
C PHE A 442 11.97 -10.21 -8.39
N MET A 443 12.81 -10.90 -7.61
CA MET A 443 12.45 -11.35 -6.28
C MET A 443 12.84 -10.35 -5.22
N PHE A 444 13.93 -9.61 -5.39
CA PHE A 444 14.57 -8.73 -4.40
C PHE A 444 15.04 -7.41 -5.06
N GLU A 445 14.83 -6.28 -4.40
CA GLU A 445 15.12 -4.96 -4.96
C GLU A 445 16.58 -4.80 -5.42
N ARG A 446 17.55 -5.20 -4.58
CA ARG A 446 18.99 -5.04 -4.81
C ARG A 446 19.70 -6.39 -4.76
N PRO A 447 19.80 -7.11 -5.89
CA PRO A 447 20.39 -8.44 -5.93
C PRO A 447 21.92 -8.46 -5.88
N SER A 448 22.57 -7.31 -6.03
CA SER A 448 24.04 -7.21 -6.04
C SER A 448 24.53 -6.65 -4.71
N GLN A 449 25.57 -7.27 -4.16
CA GLN A 449 26.26 -6.77 -2.97
C GLN A 449 27.75 -6.65 -3.23
N ARG A 450 28.34 -5.56 -2.73
CA ARG A 450 29.80 -5.41 -2.65
C ARG A 450 30.32 -6.25 -1.49
N ARG A 451 31.19 -7.21 -1.78
CA ARG A 451 31.80 -8.05 -0.72
C ARG A 451 32.90 -7.26 -0.03
N GLN A 452 33.04 -7.40 1.28
CA GLN A 452 34.08 -6.71 2.06
C GLN A 452 35.50 -7.03 1.55
N SER A 453 35.70 -8.21 0.96
CA SER A 453 36.98 -8.71 0.45
C SER A 453 37.13 -8.70 -1.08
N ALA A 454 36.12 -8.23 -1.85
CA ALA A 454 36.17 -8.25 -3.31
C ALA A 454 36.06 -6.84 -3.90
N SER A 455 36.81 -6.61 -4.99
CA SER A 455 36.77 -5.37 -5.76
C SER A 455 35.49 -5.22 -6.60
N SER A 456 34.78 -6.32 -6.90
CA SER A 456 33.57 -6.35 -7.72
C SER A 456 32.29 -6.68 -6.94
N GLU A 457 31.17 -6.16 -7.42
CA GLU A 457 29.83 -6.55 -6.93
C GLU A 457 29.44 -7.93 -7.46
N GLY A 458 28.88 -8.77 -6.58
CA GLY A 458 28.38 -10.10 -6.95
C GLY A 458 26.95 -10.33 -6.45
N ARG A 459 26.25 -11.28 -7.07
CA ARG A 459 24.93 -11.72 -6.58
C ARG A 459 25.12 -12.82 -5.53
N PRO A 460 24.52 -12.70 -4.34
CA PRO A 460 24.64 -13.73 -3.32
C PRO A 460 23.70 -14.91 -3.65
N HIS A 461 24.01 -16.09 -3.10
CA HIS A 461 23.20 -17.29 -3.29
C HIS A 461 22.04 -17.31 -2.28
N ILE A 462 20.96 -17.98 -2.68
CA ILE A 462 19.75 -18.13 -1.89
C ILE A 462 19.30 -19.60 -1.91
N CYS A 463 18.66 -20.08 -0.84
CA CYS A 463 18.10 -21.42 -0.84
C CYS A 463 16.81 -21.47 -1.70
N ALA A 464 16.46 -22.68 -2.17
CA ALA A 464 15.26 -22.90 -2.96
C ALA A 464 13.99 -22.43 -2.22
N SER A 465 13.92 -22.65 -0.90
CA SER A 465 12.76 -22.27 -0.08
C SER A 465 12.55 -20.76 -0.04
N CYS A 466 13.59 -19.97 0.26
CA CYS A 466 13.47 -18.52 0.28
C CYS A 466 13.19 -17.94 -1.12
N SER A 467 13.77 -18.54 -2.17
CA SER A 467 13.46 -18.14 -3.55
C SER A 467 12.00 -18.42 -3.91
N ALA A 468 11.46 -19.59 -3.54
CA ALA A 468 10.07 -19.94 -3.83
C ALA A 468 9.08 -19.08 -3.04
N LEU A 469 9.31 -18.86 -1.75
CA LEU A 469 8.45 -17.99 -0.93
C LEU A 469 8.49 -16.55 -1.42
N ALA A 470 9.66 -16.04 -1.81
CA ALA A 470 9.78 -14.72 -2.41
C ALA A 470 9.02 -14.66 -3.73
N PHE A 471 9.05 -15.70 -4.57
CA PHE A 471 8.27 -15.77 -5.81
C PHE A 471 6.76 -15.68 -5.56
N ALA A 472 6.24 -16.48 -4.64
CA ALA A 472 4.80 -16.56 -4.34
C ALA A 472 4.27 -15.38 -3.50
N SER A 473 5.16 -14.52 -3.01
CA SER A 473 4.78 -13.34 -2.22
C SER A 473 3.99 -12.35 -3.06
N PRO A 474 2.77 -11.95 -2.63
CA PRO A 474 2.04 -10.84 -3.24
C PRO A 474 2.71 -9.48 -2.97
N LEU A 475 3.63 -9.42 -2.00
CA LEU A 475 4.37 -8.22 -1.64
C LEU A 475 5.69 -8.19 -2.39
N LYS A 476 5.90 -7.15 -3.20
CA LYS A 476 7.16 -6.88 -3.90
C LYS A 476 7.66 -5.48 -3.60
N VAL A 477 8.89 -5.41 -3.11
CA VAL A 477 9.58 -4.18 -2.79
C VAL A 477 10.33 -3.69 -4.03
N THR A 478 10.10 -2.43 -4.36
CA THR A 478 10.75 -1.67 -5.42
C THR A 478 11.33 -0.38 -4.83
N ASP A 479 12.14 0.34 -5.61
CA ASP A 479 12.65 1.67 -5.25
C ASP A 479 11.53 2.71 -4.96
N GLU A 480 10.29 2.40 -5.36
CA GLU A 480 9.10 3.24 -5.23
C GLU A 480 8.16 2.79 -4.11
N SER A 481 8.48 1.66 -3.47
CA SER A 481 7.62 1.05 -2.48
C SER A 481 7.66 1.82 -1.16
N ILE A 482 6.48 2.20 -0.69
CA ILE A 482 6.23 2.69 0.66
C ILE A 482 5.51 1.60 1.42
N ILE A 483 6.17 1.07 2.44
CA ILE A 483 5.71 -0.12 3.15
C ILE A 483 5.19 0.32 4.51
N LEU A 484 3.89 0.16 4.71
CA LEU A 484 3.23 0.43 5.97
C LEU A 484 2.89 -0.89 6.66
N GLN A 485 3.15 -0.95 7.97
CA GLN A 485 2.64 -1.97 8.86
C GLN A 485 1.58 -1.33 9.75
N LEU A 486 0.38 -1.89 9.76
CA LEU A 486 -0.71 -1.44 10.62
C LEU A 486 -0.78 -2.31 11.88
N LYS A 487 -1.10 -1.67 13.01
CA LYS A 487 -1.41 -2.35 14.28
C LYS A 487 -2.64 -1.73 14.93
N SER A 488 -3.34 -2.49 15.76
CA SER A 488 -4.41 -1.96 16.59
C SER A 488 -3.85 -1.01 17.66
N LEU A 489 -4.47 0.16 17.84
CA LEU A 489 -4.12 1.09 18.92
C LEU A 489 -4.66 0.62 20.28
N SER A 490 -5.86 0.03 20.29
CA SER A 490 -6.54 -0.38 21.54
C SER A 490 -6.02 -1.70 22.11
N GLY A 491 -5.17 -2.42 21.36
CA GLY A 491 -4.86 -3.83 21.64
C GLY A 491 -6.10 -4.73 21.62
N SER A 492 -7.29 -4.19 21.29
CA SER A 492 -8.52 -4.95 21.20
C SER A 492 -8.44 -5.81 19.95
N THR A 493 -8.58 -7.11 20.12
CA THR A 493 -8.41 -8.05 19.02
C THR A 493 -9.46 -7.81 17.92
N ILE A 494 -10.64 -7.25 18.23
CA ILE A 494 -11.64 -6.78 17.25
C ILE A 494 -11.06 -5.83 16.20
N SER A 495 -10.27 -4.86 16.65
CA SER A 495 -9.70 -3.87 15.75
C SER A 495 -8.60 -4.48 14.88
N GLU A 496 -7.79 -5.42 15.40
CA GLU A 496 -6.87 -6.21 14.55
C GLU A 496 -7.61 -7.00 13.47
N LEU A 497 -8.77 -7.57 13.80
CA LEU A 497 -9.60 -8.30 12.83
C LEU A 497 -10.13 -7.38 11.73
N LYS A 498 -10.49 -6.14 12.06
CA LYS A 498 -10.91 -5.13 11.08
C LYS A 498 -9.77 -4.72 10.15
N ILE A 499 -8.49 -4.72 10.59
CA ILE A 499 -7.34 -4.33 9.75
C ILE A 499 -7.30 -5.17 8.47
N LYS A 500 -7.35 -6.49 8.59
CA LYS A 500 -7.24 -7.40 7.42
C LYS A 500 -8.38 -7.14 6.44
N ASP A 501 -9.60 -6.94 6.93
CA ASP A 501 -10.77 -6.66 6.09
C ASP A 501 -10.69 -5.28 5.40
N TYR A 502 -10.23 -4.25 6.12
CA TYR A 502 -10.02 -2.91 5.55
C TYR A 502 -8.93 -2.92 4.48
N LEU A 503 -7.80 -3.56 4.74
CA LEU A 503 -6.70 -3.65 3.78
C LEU A 503 -7.13 -4.38 2.50
N ARG A 504 -7.91 -5.48 2.63
CA ARG A 504 -8.50 -6.18 1.48
C ARG A 504 -9.44 -5.29 0.65
N MET A 505 -10.24 -4.44 1.30
CA MET A 505 -11.12 -3.51 0.60
C MET A 505 -10.32 -2.45 -0.19
N LEU A 506 -9.23 -1.95 0.38
CA LEU A 506 -8.36 -0.94 -0.26
C LEU A 506 -7.65 -1.50 -1.49
N THR A 507 -7.13 -2.73 -1.44
CA THR A 507 -6.46 -3.38 -2.57
C THR A 507 -7.35 -3.64 -3.78
N ASN A 508 -8.68 -3.66 -3.58
CA ASN A 508 -9.64 -3.84 -4.67
C ASN A 508 -10.03 -2.52 -5.36
N LYS A 509 -9.73 -1.37 -4.74
CA LYS A 509 -10.09 -0.03 -5.27
C LYS A 509 -8.90 0.76 -5.80
N GLU A 510 -7.72 0.53 -5.26
CA GLU A 510 -6.48 1.23 -5.61
C GLU A 510 -5.39 0.19 -5.95
N MET A 511 -4.38 0.55 -6.75
CA MET A 511 -3.23 -0.33 -7.11
C MET A 511 -2.28 -0.54 -5.91
N HIS A 512 -2.82 -0.98 -4.78
CA HIS A 512 -2.12 -1.25 -3.55
C HIS A 512 -2.03 -2.75 -3.33
N LEU A 513 -0.91 -3.20 -2.78
CA LEU A 513 -0.69 -4.62 -2.46
C LEU A 513 -0.74 -4.78 -0.94
N SER A 514 -1.51 -5.74 -0.46
CA SER A 514 -1.57 -6.06 0.97
C SER A 514 -1.30 -7.54 1.21
N ALA A 515 -0.69 -7.83 2.35
CA ALA A 515 -0.63 -9.17 2.89
C ALA A 515 -0.56 -9.11 4.41
N GLY A 516 -1.53 -9.73 5.06
CA GLY A 516 -1.67 -9.67 6.50
C GLY A 516 -1.81 -8.22 6.98
N ARG A 517 -0.86 -7.79 7.81
CA ARG A 517 -0.79 -6.43 8.40
C ARG A 517 0.03 -5.42 7.59
N TYR A 518 0.58 -5.84 6.45
CA TYR A 518 1.42 -5.00 5.61
C TYR A 518 0.65 -4.47 4.41
N LEU A 519 0.92 -3.21 4.07
CA LEU A 519 0.41 -2.52 2.89
C LEU A 519 1.59 -1.90 2.14
N ILE A 520 1.74 -2.26 0.87
CA ILE A 520 2.71 -1.65 -0.04
C ILE A 520 1.98 -0.68 -0.96
N LEU A 521 2.40 0.58 -0.86
CA LEU A 521 1.93 1.70 -1.65
C LEU A 521 3.02 2.06 -2.66
N SER A 522 2.65 2.29 -3.91
CA SER A 522 3.57 2.80 -4.92
C SER A 522 3.66 4.32 -4.83
N SER A 523 4.88 4.86 -4.78
CA SER A 523 5.10 6.29 -4.88
C SER A 523 4.61 6.83 -6.22
N GLU A 524 3.92 7.98 -6.23
CA GLU A 524 3.64 8.65 -7.50
C GLU A 524 4.93 9.12 -8.17
N ARG A 525 4.88 9.20 -9.51
CA ARG A 525 5.94 9.79 -10.34
C ARG A 525 5.46 11.10 -10.94
N THR A 526 6.38 12.05 -11.10
CA THR A 526 6.17 13.23 -11.94
C THR A 526 6.20 12.85 -13.43
N ASN A 527 5.82 13.78 -14.31
CA ASN A 527 5.98 13.57 -15.75
C ASN A 527 7.45 13.44 -16.18
N THR A 528 8.38 14.01 -15.41
CA THR A 528 9.83 13.88 -15.61
C THR A 528 10.37 12.53 -15.13
N GLY A 529 9.53 11.70 -14.52
CA GLY A 529 9.89 10.37 -13.99
C GLY A 529 10.52 10.40 -12.60
N GLU A 530 10.56 11.56 -11.94
CA GLU A 530 11.05 11.69 -10.56
C GLU A 530 10.07 11.04 -9.59
N ILE A 531 10.61 10.32 -8.61
CA ILE A 531 9.83 9.61 -7.59
C ILE A 531 9.48 10.58 -6.46
N ALA A 532 8.20 10.80 -6.21
CA ALA A 532 7.73 11.77 -5.23
C ALA A 532 8.25 11.52 -3.81
N SER A 533 8.34 10.26 -3.40
CA SER A 533 8.88 9.88 -2.08
C SER A 533 10.36 10.24 -1.91
N GLN A 534 11.15 10.24 -2.98
CA GLN A 534 12.57 10.63 -2.93
C GLN A 534 12.72 12.15 -2.87
N LYS A 535 11.90 12.89 -3.62
CA LYS A 535 11.93 14.36 -3.68
C LYS A 535 11.36 15.02 -2.41
N MET A 536 10.21 14.53 -1.92
CA MET A 536 9.57 15.03 -0.70
C MET A 536 10.24 14.51 0.58
N GLY A 537 10.90 13.35 0.50
CA GLY A 537 11.38 12.59 1.66
C GLY A 537 10.41 11.48 2.03
N GLN A 538 10.94 10.28 2.28
CA GLN A 538 10.14 9.05 2.41
C GLN A 538 9.13 9.12 3.56
N VAL A 539 9.51 9.70 4.70
CA VAL A 539 8.63 9.82 5.87
C VAL A 539 7.51 10.83 5.61
N GLN A 540 7.83 11.99 5.05
CA GLN A 540 6.84 13.03 4.72
C GLN A 540 5.85 12.52 3.67
N TYR A 541 6.36 11.83 2.65
CA TYR A 541 5.54 11.20 1.63
C TYR A 541 4.64 10.12 2.24
N ALA A 542 5.16 9.25 3.12
CA ALA A 542 4.36 8.21 3.77
C ALA A 542 3.22 8.80 4.63
N LEU A 543 3.49 9.89 5.36
CA LEU A 543 2.47 10.62 6.12
C LEU A 543 1.38 11.20 5.20
N ALA A 544 1.79 11.89 4.12
CA ALA A 544 0.85 12.45 3.15
C ALA A 544 0.00 11.36 2.48
N LYS A 545 0.64 10.26 2.08
CA LYS A 545 0.00 9.15 1.37
C LYS A 545 -0.97 8.40 2.27
N ALA A 546 -0.58 8.08 3.49
CA ALA A 546 -1.47 7.47 4.47
C ALA A 546 -2.68 8.38 4.77
N ALA A 547 -2.44 9.68 5.00
CA ALA A 547 -3.54 10.63 5.18
C ALA A 547 -4.45 10.70 3.94
N SER A 548 -3.93 10.65 2.71
CA SER A 548 -4.78 10.73 1.51
C SER A 548 -5.69 9.50 1.30
N ILE A 549 -5.26 8.32 1.76
CA ILE A 549 -5.96 7.05 1.52
C ILE A 549 -6.96 6.74 2.63
N PHE A 550 -6.56 6.93 3.89
CA PHE A 550 -7.30 6.42 5.03
C PHE A 550 -8.27 7.48 5.59
N PRO A 551 -9.51 7.08 5.94
CA PRO A 551 -10.44 7.98 6.60
C PRO A 551 -10.03 8.23 8.07
N VAL A 552 -10.57 9.30 8.65
CA VAL A 552 -10.18 9.80 9.99
C VAL A 552 -10.44 8.79 11.11
N GLU A 553 -11.40 7.88 10.95
CA GLU A 553 -11.69 6.80 11.90
C GLU A 553 -10.55 5.76 11.88
N VAL A 554 -10.13 5.35 10.68
CA VAL A 554 -9.04 4.38 10.50
C VAL A 554 -7.69 4.97 10.97
N LEU A 555 -7.46 6.25 10.71
CA LEU A 555 -6.29 6.98 11.23
C LEU A 555 -6.30 7.11 12.77
N ALA A 556 -7.45 7.02 13.42
CA ALA A 556 -7.56 7.07 14.88
C ALA A 556 -7.46 5.68 15.52
N ASP A 557 -8.03 4.65 14.88
CA ASP A 557 -8.14 3.30 15.46
C ASP A 557 -6.84 2.46 15.32
N PHE A 558 -5.95 2.82 14.40
CA PHE A 558 -4.76 2.02 14.07
C PHE A 558 -3.46 2.80 14.17
N GLU A 559 -2.40 2.15 14.64
CA GLU A 559 -1.03 2.65 14.51
C GLU A 559 -0.46 2.34 13.13
N PHE A 560 0.23 3.33 12.57
CA PHE A 560 0.89 3.21 11.28
C PHE A 560 2.40 3.22 11.45
N TRP A 561 3.06 2.17 10.99
CA TRP A 561 4.52 2.05 11.04
C TRP A 561 5.09 2.02 9.63
N LEU A 562 5.90 3.01 9.27
CA LEU A 562 6.69 2.97 8.05
C LEU A 562 7.87 2.01 8.25
N ILE A 563 7.99 1.02 7.36
CA ILE A 563 9.11 0.08 7.33
C ILE A 563 10.11 0.57 6.27
N THR A 564 11.30 0.96 6.69
CA THR A 564 12.37 1.37 5.78
C THR A 564 13.14 0.16 5.26
N GLN A 565 13.98 0.35 4.23
CA GLN A 565 14.79 -0.72 3.63
C GLN A 565 15.71 -1.44 4.64
N GLY A 566 16.12 -0.78 5.72
CA GLY A 566 16.88 -1.40 6.81
C GLY A 566 16.03 -2.22 7.79
N SER A 567 14.77 -2.52 7.46
CA SER A 567 13.77 -3.10 8.37
C SER A 567 13.53 -2.29 9.65
N GLN A 568 13.90 -1.00 9.65
CA GLN A 568 13.62 -0.09 10.75
C GLN A 568 12.15 0.33 10.71
N LYS A 569 11.51 0.33 11.88
CA LYS A 569 10.13 0.78 12.04
C LYS A 569 10.11 2.22 12.51
N ILE A 570 9.42 3.09 11.77
CA ILE A 570 9.20 4.50 12.13
C ILE A 570 7.71 4.69 12.37
N LEU A 571 7.33 5.09 13.58
CA LEU A 571 5.94 5.38 13.91
C LEU A 571 5.48 6.65 13.19
N LEU A 572 4.39 6.55 12.44
CA LEU A 572 3.67 7.68 11.87
C LEU A 572 2.58 8.07 12.86
N ALA A 573 2.85 9.07 13.70
CA ALA A 573 1.96 9.40 14.81
C ALA A 573 0.55 9.77 14.32
N ASN A 574 -0.48 9.16 14.93
CA ASN A 574 -1.89 9.34 14.56
C ASN A 574 -2.32 10.81 14.57
N ARG A 575 -1.87 11.58 15.58
CA ARG A 575 -2.12 13.02 15.67
C ARG A 575 -1.62 13.77 14.43
N HIS A 576 -0.47 13.39 13.89
CA HIS A 576 0.09 14.00 12.67
C HIS A 576 -0.74 13.60 11.46
N LEU A 577 -1.10 12.33 11.32
CA LEU A 577 -1.92 11.83 10.21
C LEU A 577 -3.29 12.52 10.14
N ILE A 578 -3.98 12.68 11.27
CA ILE A 578 -5.30 13.35 11.32
C ILE A 578 -5.18 14.83 10.95
N LEU A 579 -4.17 15.52 11.48
CA LEU A 579 -3.97 16.93 11.13
C LEU A 579 -3.64 17.09 9.64
N ILE A 580 -2.78 16.23 9.08
CA ILE A 580 -2.45 16.22 7.66
C ILE A 580 -3.69 15.95 6.81
N LYS A 581 -4.52 14.95 7.17
CA LYS A 581 -5.79 14.66 6.48
C LYS A 581 -6.66 15.91 6.42
N GLY A 582 -6.88 16.54 7.57
CA GLY A 582 -7.68 17.75 7.66
C GLY A 582 -7.15 18.86 6.78
N LEU A 583 -5.87 19.18 6.89
CA LEU A 583 -5.26 20.24 6.07
C LEU A 583 -5.28 19.92 4.58
N MET A 584 -5.07 18.67 4.18
CA MET A 584 -5.15 18.27 2.77
C MET A 584 -6.56 18.45 2.20
N ASP A 585 -7.59 18.00 2.90
CA ASP A 585 -8.98 18.13 2.46
C ASP A 585 -9.44 19.60 2.43
N SER A 586 -9.03 20.38 3.44
CA SER A 586 -9.45 21.77 3.63
C SER A 586 -8.85 22.74 2.63
N TYR A 587 -7.62 22.48 2.20
CA TYR A 587 -6.89 23.30 1.24
C TYR A 587 -6.82 22.66 -0.16
N GLY A 588 -7.49 21.52 -0.37
CA GLY A 588 -7.46 20.78 -1.64
C GLY A 588 -6.04 20.38 -2.06
N GLN A 589 -5.19 20.03 -1.10
CA GLN A 589 -3.79 19.67 -1.36
C GLN A 589 -3.69 18.24 -1.87
N SER A 590 -2.89 18.07 -2.92
CA SER A 590 -2.50 16.77 -3.44
C SER A 590 -0.98 16.61 -3.37
N ILE A 591 -0.52 15.36 -3.34
CA ILE A 591 0.92 15.03 -3.30
C ILE A 591 1.62 15.47 -4.59
N ILE A 592 0.92 15.32 -5.72
CA ILE A 592 1.33 15.81 -7.04
C ILE A 592 0.42 16.98 -7.41
N ASN A 593 0.99 18.13 -7.73
CA ASN A 593 0.24 19.28 -8.20
C ASN A 593 -0.24 19.01 -9.64
N ALA A 594 -1.54 19.15 -9.90
CA ALA A 594 -2.04 19.32 -11.26
C ALA A 594 -2.02 20.82 -11.58
N ASP A 595 -1.64 21.20 -12.80
CA ASP A 595 -1.54 22.62 -13.17
C ASP A 595 -2.81 23.41 -12.83
N LYS A 596 -2.61 24.55 -12.15
CA LYS A 596 -3.67 25.51 -11.81
C LYS A 596 -4.21 26.27 -13.03
N ASP A 597 -3.57 26.15 -14.19
CA ASP A 597 -3.93 26.89 -15.40
C ASP A 597 -5.17 26.35 -16.14
N VAL A 598 -5.65 25.16 -15.81
CA VAL A 598 -6.88 24.62 -16.46
C VAL A 598 -8.17 25.22 -15.87
N ASN A 599 -8.15 25.74 -14.64
CA ASN A 599 -9.36 26.24 -13.99
C ASN A 599 -9.67 27.73 -14.26
N MET A 600 -8.74 28.51 -14.82
CA MET A 600 -8.99 29.92 -15.14
C MET A 600 -9.64 30.13 -16.53
N THR A 601 -9.63 29.13 -17.42
CA THR A 601 -10.19 29.29 -18.79
C THR A 601 -11.64 28.82 -18.93
N ILE A 602 -12.21 28.11 -17.94
CA ILE A 602 -13.57 27.54 -18.05
C ILE A 602 -14.67 28.46 -17.45
N LEU A 603 -14.31 29.49 -16.68
CA LEU A 603 -15.29 30.41 -16.06
C LEU A 603 -15.41 31.79 -16.74
N GLY A 604 -15.03 31.90 -18.01
CA GLY A 604 -15.06 33.17 -18.74
C GLY A 604 -15.50 33.05 -20.19
N LYS A 605 -16.78 32.73 -20.43
CA LYS A 605 -17.67 33.23 -21.53
C LYS A 605 -18.69 32.17 -21.96
N ARG A 606 -19.96 32.47 -21.71
CA ARG A 606 -21.13 31.79 -22.28
C ARG A 606 -21.15 31.90 -23.81
N ARG A 607 -21.31 30.77 -24.51
CA ARG A 607 -22.24 30.54 -25.65
C ARG A 607 -22.23 29.05 -26.01
N PRO A 608 -23.39 28.36 -26.14
CA PRO A 608 -23.42 26.97 -26.58
C PRO A 608 -23.57 26.90 -28.11
N LYS A 609 -22.68 26.18 -28.80
CA LYS A 609 -22.93 25.62 -30.15
C LYS A 609 -22.23 24.26 -30.31
N PRO A 610 -22.75 23.36 -31.15
CA PRO A 610 -22.55 21.92 -31.01
C PRO A 610 -21.31 21.36 -31.73
N ARG A 611 -20.78 20.29 -31.14
CA ARG A 611 -19.87 19.25 -31.64
C ARG A 611 -19.25 19.44 -33.04
N LYS A 612 -17.93 19.67 -33.05
CA LYS A 612 -16.96 18.99 -33.94
C LYS A 612 -15.70 18.68 -33.12
N ARG A 613 -15.22 17.43 -33.16
CA ARG A 613 -13.91 17.05 -32.60
C ARG A 613 -12.80 17.78 -33.35
N PRO A 614 -11.73 18.20 -32.67
CA PRO A 614 -10.41 18.16 -33.28
C PRO A 614 -9.38 17.41 -32.42
N LEU A 615 -8.40 16.89 -33.15
CA LEU A 615 -7.25 16.08 -32.77
C LEU A 615 -6.39 16.65 -31.64
N GLN A 616 -5.69 15.72 -30.98
CA GLN A 616 -4.52 15.93 -30.14
C GLN A 616 -3.63 17.11 -30.58
N SER A 617 -3.58 18.14 -29.74
CA SER A 617 -2.32 18.81 -29.39
C SER A 617 -2.12 18.63 -27.89
N ILE A 618 -1.21 17.74 -27.54
CA ILE A 618 -0.79 17.44 -26.16
C ILE A 618 0.00 18.66 -25.68
N ILE A 619 -0.64 19.54 -24.91
CA ILE A 619 0.08 20.45 -24.01
C ILE A 619 0.36 19.62 -22.77
N ASN A 620 1.62 19.18 -22.61
CA ASN A 620 2.09 18.50 -21.42
C ASN A 620 2.03 19.47 -20.24
N ALA A 621 0.97 19.40 -19.44
CA ALA A 621 0.88 20.12 -18.17
C ALA A 621 1.88 19.52 -17.17
N ASP A 622 2.73 20.34 -16.56
CA ASP A 622 3.84 19.90 -15.70
C ASP A 622 3.31 19.45 -14.32
N LYS A 623 3.23 18.14 -14.11
CA LYS A 623 2.93 17.55 -12.79
C LYS A 623 4.19 17.49 -11.95
N ASP A 624 4.33 18.39 -10.98
CA ASP A 624 5.45 18.39 -10.02
C ASP A 624 5.00 17.99 -8.60
N VAL A 625 5.96 17.53 -7.79
CA VAL A 625 5.79 17.17 -6.38
C VAL A 625 5.47 18.42 -5.56
N ASN A 626 4.45 18.33 -4.71
CA ASN A 626 4.04 19.43 -3.85
C ASN A 626 5.00 19.62 -2.66
N MET A 627 6.12 20.30 -2.89
CA MET A 627 7.12 20.56 -1.84
C MET A 627 6.58 21.42 -0.69
N THR A 628 5.61 22.30 -0.95
CA THR A 628 4.92 23.09 0.08
C THR A 628 4.17 22.18 1.07
N LEU A 629 3.50 21.14 0.58
CA LEU A 629 2.91 20.11 1.44
C LEU A 629 3.99 19.35 2.22
N GLY A 630 5.11 19.01 1.58
CA GLY A 630 6.25 18.39 2.24
C GLY A 630 6.78 19.22 3.42
N ASP A 631 6.94 20.54 3.25
CA ASP A 631 7.37 21.46 4.30
C ASP A 631 6.34 21.57 5.43
N ALA A 632 5.05 21.70 5.10
CA ALA A 632 3.98 21.71 6.08
C ALA A 632 3.99 20.45 6.96
N ILE A 633 4.20 19.27 6.35
CA ILE A 633 4.32 18.01 7.07
C ILE A 633 5.53 18.00 8.01
N ARG A 634 6.69 18.55 7.60
CA ARG A 634 7.85 18.68 8.49
C ARG A 634 7.54 19.52 9.73
N TYR A 635 6.76 20.59 9.59
CA TYR A 635 6.31 21.38 10.74
C TYR A 635 5.32 20.61 11.63
N ILE A 636 4.40 19.84 11.02
CA ILE A 636 3.48 18.98 11.77
C ILE A 636 4.24 17.93 12.58
N GLN A 637 5.30 17.32 12.02
CA GLN A 637 6.14 16.36 12.74
C GLN A 637 6.85 16.99 13.96
N GLN A 638 7.09 18.29 13.92
CA GLN A 638 7.61 19.08 15.04
C GLN A 638 6.51 19.58 15.99
N ASP A 639 5.25 19.19 15.76
CA ASP A 639 4.05 19.69 16.45
C ASP A 639 3.95 21.22 16.40
N LEU A 640 4.17 21.80 15.21
CA LEU A 640 3.98 23.23 14.88
C LEU A 640 2.78 23.42 13.93
N PRO A 641 1.54 23.13 14.38
CA PRO A 641 0.36 23.04 13.52
C PRO A 641 -0.01 24.38 12.86
N TYR A 642 0.10 25.51 13.57
CA TYR A 642 -0.26 26.82 13.01
C TYR A 642 0.67 27.27 11.87
N LEU A 643 1.95 26.89 11.94
CA LEU A 643 2.91 27.19 10.87
C LEU A 643 2.64 26.34 9.62
N ALA A 644 2.32 25.06 9.80
CA ALA A 644 1.91 24.19 8.72
C ALA A 644 0.64 24.71 8.02
N ASP A 645 -0.37 25.07 8.82
CA ASP A 645 -1.64 25.65 8.37
C ASP A 645 -1.40 26.95 7.58
N TYR A 646 -0.58 27.85 8.12
CA TYR A 646 -0.21 29.11 7.46
C TYR A 646 0.49 28.92 6.11
N ILE A 647 1.43 27.97 6.02
CA ILE A 647 2.15 27.68 4.78
C ILE A 647 1.20 27.12 3.70
N LEU A 648 0.26 26.27 4.10
CA LEU A 648 -0.74 25.70 3.19
C LEU A 648 -1.87 26.67 2.84
N ALA A 649 -2.16 27.68 3.68
CA ALA A 649 -3.15 28.70 3.38
C ALA A 649 -2.68 29.72 2.32
N LYS A 650 -1.36 29.96 2.20
CA LYS A 650 -0.77 30.91 1.23
C LYS A 650 -1.13 30.69 -0.25
N PRO A 651 -1.13 29.46 -0.80
CA PRO A 651 -1.21 29.25 -2.23
C PRO A 651 -2.59 28.78 -2.75
N THR A 652 -3.61 28.57 -1.90
CA THR A 652 -4.83 27.81 -2.29
C THR A 652 -6.15 28.49 -1.94
N ASN A 653 -7.17 28.22 -2.77
CA ASN A 653 -8.56 28.53 -2.45
C ASN A 653 -9.07 27.57 -1.37
N TYR A 654 -9.63 28.15 -0.32
CA TYR A 654 -10.10 27.43 0.86
C TYR A 654 -11.41 26.66 0.54
N SER A 655 -11.40 25.32 0.65
CA SER A 655 -12.49 24.47 0.13
C SER A 655 -13.42 23.91 1.19
N ASN A 656 -12.95 23.63 2.42
CA ASN A 656 -13.78 22.99 3.46
C ASN A 656 -13.44 23.44 4.89
N VAL A 657 -13.99 24.58 5.31
CA VAL A 657 -13.67 25.23 6.60
C VAL A 657 -14.11 24.40 7.81
N VAL A 658 -15.32 23.84 7.77
CA VAL A 658 -15.94 23.12 8.90
C VAL A 658 -15.13 21.88 9.28
N GLU A 659 -14.68 21.13 8.29
CA GLU A 659 -13.88 19.92 8.53
C GLU A 659 -12.49 20.25 9.08
N THR A 660 -11.93 21.41 8.69
CA THR A 660 -10.68 21.92 9.28
C THR A 660 -10.79 22.07 10.80
N GLU A 661 -11.86 22.69 11.27
CA GLU A 661 -12.02 23.02 12.68
C GLU A 661 -12.24 21.76 13.53
N LYS A 662 -12.97 20.77 13.01
CA LYS A 662 -13.08 19.44 13.65
C LYS A 662 -11.73 18.74 13.77
N ASN A 663 -10.92 18.78 12.72
CA ASN A 663 -9.59 18.14 12.73
C ASN A 663 -8.62 18.85 13.68
N ARG A 664 -8.67 20.19 13.78
CA ARG A 664 -7.92 20.97 14.78
C ARG A 664 -8.29 20.55 16.21
N LYS A 665 -9.58 20.41 16.50
CA LYS A 665 -10.07 19.90 17.79
C LYS A 665 -9.57 18.49 18.08
N LYS A 666 -9.69 17.57 17.12
CA LYS A 666 -9.26 16.17 17.27
C LYS A 666 -7.75 16.05 17.48
N TYR A 667 -6.94 16.87 16.78
CA TYR A 667 -5.50 16.97 17.03
C TYR A 667 -5.19 17.37 18.47
N TRP A 668 -5.89 18.39 18.99
CA TRP A 668 -5.74 18.84 20.37
C TRP A 668 -6.15 17.77 21.40
N GLU A 669 -7.27 17.06 21.17
CA GLU A 669 -7.71 15.95 22.03
C GLU A 669 -6.62 14.87 22.14
N MET A 670 -6.07 14.45 21.00
CA MET A 670 -5.03 13.41 20.95
C MET A 670 -3.72 13.82 21.62
N ILE A 671 -3.24 15.05 21.42
CA ILE A 671 -2.01 15.51 22.09
C ILE A 671 -2.24 15.63 23.60
N ARG A 672 -3.42 16.05 24.04
CA ARG A 672 -3.78 16.15 25.46
C ARG A 672 -3.86 14.76 26.12
N GLU A 673 -4.52 13.79 25.49
CA GLU A 673 -4.58 12.40 25.99
C GLU A 673 -3.17 11.79 26.12
N SER A 674 -2.30 12.04 25.15
CA SER A 674 -0.91 11.57 25.16
C SER A 674 -0.09 12.14 26.33
N THR A 675 -0.45 13.31 26.86
CA THR A 675 0.27 13.96 27.96
C THR A 675 -0.03 13.39 29.34
N MET A 676 -1.12 12.61 29.47
CA MET A 676 -1.38 11.84 30.70
C MET A 676 -0.32 10.74 30.95
N ASN A 677 0.52 10.44 29.95
CA ASN A 677 1.66 9.52 30.03
C ASN A 677 3.03 10.21 30.33
N LYS A 678 3.04 11.43 30.87
CA LYS A 678 4.21 12.16 31.44
C LYS A 678 5.30 12.66 30.45
N GLU A 679 4.98 12.89 29.17
CA GLU A 679 5.90 13.63 28.27
C GLU A 679 5.76 15.15 28.46
N ARG A 680 6.63 15.74 29.29
CA ARG A 680 6.62 17.19 29.64
C ARG A 680 6.63 18.11 28.41
N GLN A 681 7.31 17.72 27.33
CA GLN A 681 7.39 18.52 26.10
C GLN A 681 6.06 18.56 25.33
N LEU A 682 5.34 17.43 25.23
CA LEU A 682 4.03 17.40 24.57
C LEU A 682 3.00 18.22 25.34
N TRP A 683 3.10 18.24 26.67
CA TRP A 683 2.19 19.01 27.52
C TRP A 683 2.31 20.50 27.24
N GLN A 684 3.54 21.02 27.16
CA GLN A 684 3.79 22.42 26.82
C GLN A 684 3.22 22.79 25.44
N LYS A 685 3.35 21.89 24.45
CA LYS A 685 2.77 22.11 23.12
C LYS A 685 1.25 22.08 23.11
N ALA A 686 0.65 21.16 23.87
CA ALA A 686 -0.81 21.09 24.03
C ALA A 686 -1.37 22.36 24.69
N THR A 687 -0.70 22.86 25.74
CA THR A 687 -1.04 24.12 26.41
C THR A 687 -0.91 25.31 25.48
N LEU A 688 0.21 25.43 24.75
CA LEU A 688 0.40 26.48 23.76
C LEU A 688 -0.70 26.45 22.70
N TYR A 689 -1.06 25.28 22.19
CA TYR A 689 -2.13 25.14 21.20
C TYR A 689 -3.50 25.57 21.74
N GLU A 690 -3.85 25.17 22.96
CA GLU A 690 -5.08 25.59 23.62
C GLU A 690 -5.14 27.11 23.82
N ASP A 691 -4.04 27.69 24.30
CA ASP A 691 -3.93 29.11 24.61
C ASP A 691 -4.00 29.97 23.34
N VAL A 692 -3.30 29.57 22.28
CA VAL A 692 -3.39 30.23 20.96
C VAL A 692 -4.81 30.13 20.41
N ALA A 693 -5.48 28.99 20.52
CA ALA A 693 -6.86 28.83 20.06
C ALA A 693 -7.83 29.75 20.82
N ALA A 694 -7.68 29.89 22.14
CA ALA A 694 -8.49 30.80 22.95
C ALA A 694 -8.23 32.28 22.59
N LEU A 695 -6.96 32.69 22.48
CA LEU A 695 -6.58 34.04 22.05
C LEU A 695 -7.02 34.33 20.61
N THR A 696 -6.99 33.32 19.74
CA THR A 696 -7.52 33.44 18.39
C THR A 696 -9.02 33.72 18.43
N GLY A 697 -9.80 33.00 19.24
CA GLY A 697 -11.23 33.26 19.40
C GLY A 697 -11.52 34.71 19.80
N LEU A 698 -10.76 35.23 20.77
CA LEU A 698 -10.86 36.61 21.25
C LEU A 698 -10.55 37.61 20.12
N THR A 699 -9.35 37.54 19.56
CA THR A 699 -8.85 38.52 18.59
C THR A 699 -9.52 38.41 17.23
N TYR A 700 -9.94 37.21 16.80
CA TYR A 700 -10.68 36.98 15.57
C TYR A 700 -12.04 37.68 15.58
N ALA A 701 -12.76 37.68 16.71
CA ALA A 701 -14.05 38.37 16.81
C ALA A 701 -13.92 39.88 16.55
N PHE A 702 -12.87 40.50 17.11
CA PHE A 702 -12.55 41.91 16.85
C PHE A 702 -12.09 42.13 15.41
N ALA A 703 -11.17 41.30 14.90
CA ALA A 703 -10.66 41.40 13.53
C ALA A 703 -11.78 41.21 12.48
N GLN A 704 -12.74 40.32 12.73
CA GLN A 704 -13.89 40.10 11.85
C GLN A 704 -14.85 41.30 11.87
N SER A 705 -15.13 41.87 13.05
CA SER A 705 -15.91 43.11 13.16
C SER A 705 -15.22 44.27 12.44
N PHE A 706 -13.90 44.40 12.63
CA PHE A 706 -13.07 45.40 11.95
C PHE A 706 -13.16 45.24 10.43
N LYS A 707 -12.97 44.01 9.91
CA LYS A 707 -13.03 43.72 8.47
C LYS A 707 -14.37 44.12 7.87
N ARG A 708 -15.48 43.79 8.54
CA ARG A 708 -16.83 44.16 8.08
C ARG A 708 -16.94 45.67 7.87
N ILE A 709 -16.51 46.43 8.86
CA ILE A 709 -16.66 47.90 8.87
C ILE A 709 -15.66 48.56 7.92
N ALA A 710 -14.40 48.11 7.91
CA ALA A 710 -13.42 48.56 6.93
C ALA A 710 -13.89 48.30 5.48
N SER A 711 -14.60 47.21 5.23
CA SER A 711 -15.15 46.89 3.90
C SER A 711 -16.37 47.74 3.51
N GLU A 712 -17.09 48.30 4.48
CA GLU A 712 -18.19 49.24 4.25
C GLU A 712 -17.67 50.64 3.90
N CYS A 713 -16.47 51.00 4.40
CA CYS A 713 -15.94 52.36 4.32
C CYS A 713 -14.77 52.53 3.34
N LEU A 714 -14.01 51.49 3.06
CA LEU A 714 -12.80 51.55 2.21
C LEU A 714 -12.92 50.67 0.97
N SER A 715 -12.00 50.89 0.03
CA SER A 715 -11.74 49.94 -1.03
C SER A 715 -11.34 48.58 -0.44
N LYS A 716 -11.66 47.49 -1.14
CA LYS A 716 -11.29 46.13 -0.71
C LYS A 716 -9.80 45.99 -0.39
N GLU A 717 -8.93 46.65 -1.16
CA GLU A 717 -7.48 46.57 -0.98
C GLU A 717 -6.99 47.31 0.26
N ASP A 718 -7.58 48.48 0.54
CA ASP A 718 -7.24 49.25 1.74
C ASP A 718 -7.81 48.58 2.99
N ALA A 719 -9.03 48.03 2.94
CA ALA A 719 -9.63 47.27 4.04
C ALA A 719 -8.76 46.05 4.43
N GLU A 720 -8.27 45.31 3.44
CA GLU A 720 -7.34 44.19 3.65
C GLU A 720 -5.98 44.66 4.21
N ARG A 721 -5.45 45.81 3.75
CA ARG A 721 -4.21 46.38 4.27
C ARG A 721 -4.32 46.77 5.74
N GLU A 722 -5.38 47.48 6.11
CA GLU A 722 -5.59 47.92 7.49
C GLU A 722 -5.89 46.73 8.42
N LEU A 723 -6.62 45.73 7.95
CA LEU A 723 -6.80 44.47 8.67
C LEU A 723 -5.46 43.76 8.94
N SER A 724 -4.55 43.73 7.95
CA SER A 724 -3.21 43.17 8.14
C SER A 724 -2.44 43.95 9.21
N LYS A 725 -2.49 45.29 9.22
CA LYS A 725 -1.87 46.12 10.26
C LYS A 725 -2.45 45.83 11.66
N LEU A 726 -3.76 45.61 11.76
CA LEU A 726 -4.39 45.22 13.03
C LEU A 726 -3.84 43.88 13.53
N ILE A 727 -3.73 42.88 12.65
CA ILE A 727 -3.16 41.55 12.99
C ILE A 727 -1.70 41.67 13.44
N GLU A 728 -0.91 42.58 12.85
CA GLU A 728 0.47 42.85 13.28
C GLU A 728 0.59 43.42 14.71
N LYS A 729 -0.52 43.90 15.31
CA LYS A 729 -0.53 44.45 16.67
C LYS A 729 -0.90 43.44 17.77
N VAL A 730 -1.18 42.19 17.44
CA VAL A 730 -1.65 41.17 18.40
C VAL A 730 -0.62 40.78 19.46
N GLU A 731 0.63 41.21 19.31
CA GLU A 731 1.68 41.01 20.31
C GLU A 731 1.44 41.82 21.60
N ASP A 732 0.62 42.87 21.54
CA ASP A 732 0.27 43.75 22.66
C ASP A 732 -1.24 44.04 22.62
N GLY A 733 -1.95 43.61 23.66
CA GLY A 733 -3.40 43.77 23.77
C GLY A 733 -3.86 45.23 23.77
N HIS A 734 -3.08 46.15 24.37
CA HIS A 734 -3.37 47.58 24.35
C HIS A 734 -3.15 48.16 22.96
N ALA A 735 -2.04 47.81 22.29
CA ALA A 735 -1.77 48.29 20.94
C ALA A 735 -2.81 47.78 19.93
N PHE A 736 -3.21 46.50 20.05
CA PHE A 736 -4.26 45.89 19.24
C PHE A 736 -5.60 46.61 19.43
N PHE A 737 -6.02 46.80 20.68
CA PHE A 737 -7.29 47.46 21.00
C PHE A 737 -7.27 48.95 20.62
N TYR A 738 -6.18 49.66 20.89
CA TYR A 738 -6.03 51.05 20.51
C TYR A 738 -6.12 51.22 18.99
N PHE A 739 -5.41 50.39 18.21
CA PHE A 739 -5.49 50.44 16.76
C PHE A 739 -6.90 50.15 16.25
N PHE A 740 -7.58 49.15 16.85
CA PHE A 740 -8.98 48.88 16.56
C PHE A 740 -9.82 50.15 16.79
N CYS A 741 -9.80 50.72 18.00
CA CYS A 741 -10.58 51.90 18.37
C CYS A 741 -10.24 53.18 17.58
N ASP A 742 -8.96 53.45 17.32
CA ASP A 742 -8.52 54.64 16.60
C ASP A 742 -9.03 54.65 15.16
N TYR A 743 -9.16 53.46 14.57
CA TYR A 743 -9.80 53.29 13.27
C TYR A 743 -11.33 53.49 13.32
N TYR A 744 -11.98 53.34 14.48
CA TYR A 744 -13.42 53.63 14.64
C TYR A 744 -13.73 55.12 14.82
N LYS A 745 -12.83 55.91 15.40
CA LYS A 745 -13.08 57.34 15.69
C LYS A 745 -13.55 58.16 14.48
N PRO A 746 -13.04 57.96 13.24
CA PRO A 746 -13.51 58.71 12.07
C PRO A 746 -14.94 58.36 11.62
N PHE A 747 -15.51 57.25 12.11
CA PHE A 747 -16.85 56.76 11.76
C PHE A 747 -17.90 57.07 12.84
N GLU A 748 -17.55 57.92 13.81
CA GLU A 748 -18.41 58.37 14.92
C GLU A 748 -19.66 59.17 14.49
N GLU A 749 -19.78 59.58 13.21
CA GLU A 749 -21.07 60.09 12.69
C GLU A 749 -22.20 59.03 12.76
N VAL A 750 -21.86 57.75 13.03
CA VAL A 750 -22.83 56.66 13.28
C VAL A 750 -22.74 56.16 14.73
N ASN A 751 -22.86 57.05 15.73
CA ASN A 751 -23.39 56.82 17.09
C ASN A 751 -23.29 55.39 17.71
N ARG A 752 -22.13 54.74 17.63
CA ARG A 752 -21.88 53.40 18.18
C ARG A 752 -20.49 53.37 18.82
N THR A 753 -20.42 53.71 20.10
CA THR A 753 -19.30 53.28 20.94
C THR A 753 -19.28 51.75 20.95
N ILE A 754 -18.31 51.13 20.28
CA ILE A 754 -18.15 49.67 20.32
C ILE A 754 -17.60 49.29 21.69
N THR A 755 -18.52 49.06 22.62
CA THR A 755 -18.22 48.50 23.95
C THR A 755 -18.13 46.98 23.92
N LYS A 756 -18.68 46.34 22.86
CA LYS A 756 -18.70 44.89 22.69
C LYS A 756 -18.69 44.45 21.23
N VAL A 757 -18.09 43.29 20.97
CA VAL A 757 -18.19 42.53 19.71
C VAL A 757 -18.90 41.21 19.97
N GLN A 758 -19.56 40.66 18.95
CA GLN A 758 -20.28 39.40 19.04
C GLN A 758 -19.49 38.31 18.31
N PHE A 759 -19.29 37.17 18.97
CA PHE A 759 -18.67 36.01 18.37
C PHE A 759 -19.68 34.85 18.32
N TYR A 760 -19.95 34.33 17.13
CA TYR A 760 -20.95 33.28 16.93
C TYR A 760 -20.28 31.91 16.95
N ARG A 761 -20.92 30.92 17.58
CA ARG A 761 -20.48 29.52 17.53
C ARG A 761 -20.92 28.90 16.21
N ASN A 762 -20.17 29.17 15.15
CA ASN A 762 -20.36 28.53 13.85
C ASN A 762 -19.59 27.20 13.77
N PRO A 763 -19.97 26.27 12.87
CA PRO A 763 -19.24 25.02 12.69
C PRO A 763 -17.74 25.21 12.33
N ASP A 764 -17.39 26.30 11.65
CA ASP A 764 -16.02 26.66 11.23
C ASP A 764 -15.15 27.33 12.30
N CYS A 765 -15.73 27.80 13.41
CA CYS A 765 -15.00 28.39 14.53
C CYS A 765 -15.35 27.77 15.88
N SER A 766 -16.04 26.62 15.87
CA SER A 766 -16.54 25.96 17.08
C SER A 766 -15.45 25.64 18.10
N PHE A 767 -14.25 25.23 17.65
CA PHE A 767 -13.16 24.91 18.56
C PHE A 767 -12.60 26.18 19.23
N ILE A 768 -12.29 27.22 18.48
CA ILE A 768 -11.80 28.49 19.07
C ILE A 768 -12.86 29.20 19.92
N TYR A 769 -14.14 29.04 19.60
CA TYR A 769 -15.27 29.50 20.42
C TYR A 769 -15.28 28.79 21.77
N ASP A 770 -15.26 27.45 21.76
CA ASP A 770 -15.28 26.64 22.98
C ASP A 770 -14.04 26.94 23.85
N ARG A 771 -12.85 27.13 23.25
CA ARG A 771 -11.62 27.51 23.97
C ARG A 771 -11.70 28.91 24.58
N LEU A 772 -12.23 29.90 23.86
CA LEU A 772 -12.42 31.25 24.38
C LEU A 772 -13.39 31.26 25.58
N LYS A 773 -14.52 30.55 25.44
CA LYS A 773 -15.52 30.42 26.51
C LYS A 773 -14.90 29.86 27.80
N GLU A 774 -14.10 28.80 27.68
CA GLU A 774 -13.37 28.24 28.82
C GLU A 774 -12.34 29.21 29.41
N LEU A 775 -11.62 29.97 28.56
CA LEU A 775 -10.68 30.99 29.03
C LEU A 775 -11.36 32.12 29.80
N LEU A 776 -12.48 32.65 29.29
CA LEU A 776 -13.27 33.67 29.98
C LEU A 776 -13.76 33.19 31.34
N ALA A 777 -14.21 31.93 31.43
CA ALA A 777 -14.60 31.33 32.71
C ALA A 777 -13.40 31.22 33.69
N LYS A 778 -12.20 30.90 33.19
CA LYS A 778 -10.96 30.84 34.00
C LYS A 778 -10.54 32.20 34.57
N ILE A 779 -10.91 33.30 33.92
CA ILE A 779 -10.65 34.67 34.39
C ILE A 779 -11.87 35.31 35.09
N GLU A 780 -12.75 34.46 35.64
CA GLU A 780 -13.90 34.85 36.47
C GLU A 780 -14.95 35.71 35.74
N VAL A 781 -15.04 35.61 34.42
CA VAL A 781 -16.11 36.24 33.64
C VAL A 781 -17.35 35.33 33.65
N SER A 782 -18.50 35.86 34.07
CA SER A 782 -19.79 35.16 34.15
C SER A 782 -20.31 34.76 32.76
N ILE A 783 -20.05 33.53 32.33
CA ILE A 783 -20.45 33.05 30.98
C ILE A 783 -21.96 33.08 30.77
N SER A 784 -22.76 32.82 31.81
CA SER A 784 -24.23 32.89 31.76
C SER A 784 -24.76 34.28 31.42
N GLU A 785 -23.99 35.33 31.68
CA GLU A 785 -24.33 36.72 31.34
C GLU A 785 -23.77 37.16 29.97
N ARG A 786 -22.91 36.33 29.36
CA ARG A 786 -22.18 36.65 28.13
C ARG A 786 -22.65 35.84 26.93
N GLU A 787 -23.06 34.59 27.15
CA GLU A 787 -23.55 33.68 26.12
C GLU A 787 -25.07 33.81 25.96
N GLU A 788 -25.51 34.07 24.73
CA GLU A 788 -26.91 34.13 24.36
C GLU A 788 -27.20 33.10 23.27
N ILE A 789 -28.36 32.46 23.32
CA ILE A 789 -28.84 31.59 22.24
C ILE A 789 -29.82 32.41 21.40
N ASP A 790 -29.51 32.57 20.12
CA ASP A 790 -30.40 33.19 19.16
C ASP A 790 -31.68 32.36 19.02
N LYS A 791 -32.84 32.98 19.22
CA LYS A 791 -34.13 32.28 19.30
C LYS A 791 -34.56 31.68 17.96
N GLU A 792 -34.14 32.28 16.84
CA GLU A 792 -34.55 31.87 15.49
C GLU A 792 -33.59 30.82 14.91
N THR A 793 -32.29 31.04 15.05
CA THR A 793 -31.26 30.16 14.49
C THR A 793 -30.80 29.06 15.45
N GLN A 794 -31.21 29.12 16.72
CA GLN A 794 -30.74 28.27 17.82
C GLN A 794 -29.21 28.29 17.98
N GLN A 795 -28.57 29.37 17.52
CA GLN A 795 -27.13 29.50 17.50
C GLN A 795 -26.63 30.25 18.74
N ALA A 796 -25.63 29.69 19.41
CA ALA A 796 -24.96 30.36 20.53
C ALA A 796 -24.06 31.50 20.03
N ARG A 797 -24.14 32.66 20.70
CA ARG A 797 -23.26 33.80 20.51
C ARG A 797 -22.68 34.26 21.83
N LEU A 798 -21.42 34.68 21.82
CA LEU A 798 -20.69 35.19 22.97
C LEU A 798 -20.48 36.70 22.79
N ASN A 799 -20.92 37.50 23.76
CA ASN A 799 -20.64 38.92 23.82
C ASN A 799 -19.27 39.15 24.47
N ILE A 800 -18.33 39.74 23.72
CA ILE A 800 -16.97 40.02 24.17
C ILE A 800 -16.79 41.53 24.29
N PHE A 801 -16.32 41.99 25.44
CA PHE A 801 -16.18 43.39 25.78
C PHE A 801 -14.74 43.87 25.61
N ALA A 802 -14.56 45.18 25.46
CA ALA A 802 -13.23 45.81 25.35
C ALA A 802 -12.29 45.42 26.52
N GLU A 803 -12.83 45.44 27.75
CA GLU A 803 -12.07 45.06 28.96
C GLU A 803 -11.59 43.61 28.94
N ASP A 804 -12.28 42.72 28.22
CA ASP A 804 -11.91 41.31 28.13
C ASP A 804 -10.56 41.16 27.40
N ILE A 805 -10.19 42.07 26.48
CA ILE A 805 -8.85 42.05 25.85
C ILE A 805 -7.78 42.27 26.91
N THR A 806 -7.88 43.34 27.69
CA THR A 806 -6.88 43.65 28.71
C THR A 806 -6.78 42.55 29.76
N ARG A 807 -7.93 42.08 30.28
CA ARG A 807 -7.96 41.00 31.28
C ARG A 807 -7.34 39.69 30.78
N VAL A 808 -7.60 39.33 29.52
CA VAL A 808 -7.03 38.11 28.93
C VAL A 808 -5.52 38.25 28.71
N TYR A 809 -5.04 39.38 28.18
CA TYR A 809 -3.60 39.59 28.00
C TYR A 809 -2.88 39.63 29.35
N ASP A 810 -3.45 40.30 30.36
CA ASP A 810 -2.93 40.30 31.73
C ASP A 810 -2.84 38.88 32.31
N HIS A 811 -3.87 38.05 32.08
CA HIS A 811 -3.84 36.65 32.50
C HIS A 811 -2.65 35.89 31.89
N PHE A 812 -2.39 36.04 30.58
CA PHE A 812 -1.29 35.35 29.92
C PHE A 812 0.09 35.89 30.30
N ILE A 813 0.24 37.20 30.52
CA ILE A 813 1.50 37.82 30.97
C ILE A 813 1.91 37.26 32.35
N HIS A 814 0.94 37.01 33.23
CA HIS A 814 1.20 36.47 34.58
C HIS A 814 1.18 34.93 34.63
N LYS A 815 0.85 34.27 33.52
CA LYS A 815 0.83 32.81 33.42
C LYS A 815 2.27 32.29 33.36
N LYS A 816 2.60 31.33 34.24
CA LYS A 816 3.97 30.82 34.46
C LYS A 816 4.65 30.36 33.16
N GLU A 817 3.89 29.81 32.23
CA GLU A 817 4.35 29.32 30.93
C GLU A 817 4.87 30.43 29.99
N TYR A 818 4.53 31.70 30.20
CA TYR A 818 4.84 32.81 29.29
C TYR A 818 5.60 33.98 29.93
N LEU A 819 6.11 33.80 31.17
CA LEU A 819 6.89 34.83 31.87
C LEU A 819 8.19 35.22 31.13
N ALA A 820 8.77 34.29 30.37
CA ALA A 820 9.95 34.57 29.57
C ALA A 820 9.57 35.20 28.23
N GLU A 821 10.29 36.25 27.83
CA GLU A 821 10.07 36.97 26.56
C GLU A 821 10.04 36.03 25.34
N LYS A 822 10.87 34.99 25.35
CA LYS A 822 10.90 33.97 24.29
C LYS A 822 9.57 33.21 24.17
N ASP A 823 8.97 32.84 25.29
CA ASP A 823 7.73 32.07 25.30
C ASP A 823 6.52 32.95 24.97
N TRP A 824 6.53 34.22 25.42
CA TRP A 824 5.57 35.24 24.98
C TRP A 824 5.63 35.45 23.46
N LYS A 825 6.82 35.66 22.89
CA LYS A 825 7.01 35.79 21.43
C LYS A 825 6.54 34.56 20.69
N ASN A 826 6.73 33.36 21.25
CA ASN A 826 6.24 32.13 20.65
C ASN A 826 4.70 32.06 20.64
N LEU A 827 4.04 32.43 21.74
CA LEU A 827 2.58 32.52 21.83
C LEU A 827 2.01 33.50 20.80
N THR A 828 2.51 34.74 20.78
CA THR A 828 2.00 35.81 19.92
C THR A 828 2.32 35.56 18.44
N TYR A 829 3.47 34.95 18.13
CA TYR A 829 3.79 34.51 16.77
C TYR A 829 2.78 33.47 16.27
N ASN A 830 2.46 32.44 17.07
CA ASN A 830 1.47 31.43 16.69
C ASN A 830 0.05 32.02 16.59
N LEU A 831 -0.31 32.97 17.45
CA LEU A 831 -1.57 33.73 17.36
C LEU A 831 -1.69 34.47 16.03
N LYS A 832 -0.63 35.18 15.63
CA LYS A 832 -0.56 35.88 14.35
C LYS A 832 -0.74 34.92 13.18
N LEU A 833 -0.05 33.78 13.17
CA LEU A 833 -0.23 32.75 12.13
C LEU A 833 -1.68 32.24 12.06
N SER A 834 -2.27 31.94 13.23
CA SER A 834 -3.65 31.47 13.37
C SER A 834 -4.71 32.48 12.87
N LEU A 835 -4.45 33.78 13.03
CA LEU A 835 -5.31 34.83 12.48
C LEU A 835 -5.18 34.92 10.97
N TYR A 836 -3.96 34.90 10.44
CA TYR A 836 -3.73 34.93 9.00
C TYR A 836 -4.37 33.77 8.25
N THR A 837 -4.41 32.56 8.81
CA THR A 837 -5.09 31.41 8.17
C THR A 837 -6.61 31.58 8.09
N ARG A 838 -7.20 32.45 8.92
CA ARG A 838 -8.65 32.77 8.93
C ARG A 838 -9.02 33.94 8.03
N PHE A 839 -8.03 34.66 7.51
CA PHE A 839 -8.19 35.72 6.52
C PHE A 839 -7.32 35.42 5.29
N PRO A 840 -7.60 34.32 4.55
CA PRO A 840 -6.75 33.83 3.46
C PRO A 840 -6.56 34.84 2.31
N GLU A 841 -7.49 35.79 2.14
CA GLU A 841 -7.34 36.93 1.22
C GLU A 841 -6.06 37.77 1.48
N LEU A 842 -5.59 37.83 2.73
CA LEU A 842 -4.37 38.56 3.09
C LEU A 842 -3.10 37.85 2.61
N LEU A 843 -3.17 36.54 2.38
CA LEU A 843 -2.00 35.71 2.05
C LEU A 843 -1.71 35.63 0.54
N THR A 844 -2.75 35.69 -0.28
CA THR A 844 -2.64 35.57 -1.74
C THR A 844 -1.94 36.77 -2.40
N LYS A 845 -1.94 37.94 -1.76
CA LYS A 845 -1.37 39.20 -2.30
C LYS A 845 0.11 39.42 -2.00
N ALA A 846 0.75 38.60 -1.15
CA ALA A 846 2.18 38.76 -0.83
C ALA A 846 3.13 38.47 -2.03
N LYS A 847 2.63 37.84 -3.10
CA LYS A 847 3.41 37.51 -4.30
C LYS A 847 3.76 38.71 -5.19
N THR A 848 3.00 39.80 -5.19
CA THR A 848 3.22 40.89 -6.17
C THR A 848 4.30 41.90 -5.78
N LYS A 849 4.84 41.87 -4.55
CA LYS A 849 5.86 42.84 -4.09
C LYS A 849 7.25 42.26 -3.81
N SER A 850 7.42 40.95 -3.69
CA SER A 850 8.69 40.33 -3.26
C SER A 850 9.57 39.76 -4.38
N GLU A 851 9.09 39.66 -5.62
CA GLU A 851 9.90 39.27 -6.80
C GLU A 851 10.41 40.46 -7.64
N LYS A 852 10.27 41.68 -7.13
CA LYS A 852 10.94 42.87 -7.67
C LYS A 852 11.78 43.54 -6.60
N LYS A 853 12.84 42.87 -6.15
CA LYS A 853 14.03 43.51 -5.61
C LYS A 853 15.22 42.59 -5.68
#